data_AF-A0A425CSE5-F1
#
_entry.id   AF-A0A425CSE5-F1
#
_cell.length_a   1.000
_cell.length_b   1.000
_cell.length_c   1.000
_cell.angle_alpha   90.00
_cell.angle_beta   90.00
_cell.angle_gamma   90.00
#
_symmetry.space_group_name_H-M   'P 1'
#
loop_
_entity.id
_entity.type
_entity.pdbx_description
1 polymer ?
#
loop_
_entity_poly.entity_id
_entity_poly.type
_entity_poly.pdbx_seq_one_letter_code
_entity_poly.pdbx_strand_id
1 'polypeptide(L)'
;MVSPLQVIAAASSVAATTASPLDGRIINGTVAPIGKHLFVTGLRATEVGQSICGAALIAPKVLLTSASCLKSYFAFASVGSHYLQGNVDGERVKIVKKTAHPQFNATSFEYDFAIFELETAVKFAAPVKVAFDDDEYAPPNTIAWVRGWGLNATNSNQFSQVLLQADVPIWDQAACAAAVKPFRALRQSMLCAGGDSKDWCFGDNGGPLTVWKGADEFVVGLASWGPPCASKNIPGVYARVSAARSFIEPFLPAKPGCAAIMIANLGLPPKRSPLDRSYSSPEVQVTSLQPTQRCPRFSHRSSTLPPSSPVHDPPVDVFLGGSCNPTTWRRDVAIPRLDAAGISFYNPQVDEWYEDLIAVESRAKDTASVVLFVIDNCTRAIVSMNEAAEFMCCGRTVLLVVEDMPLHEQVLLEGTCLSSLEIADLNDARACLRHFSMEYPHTTLCSSVEAAVDILSAHLASSSRLDPRRSFSLRSARLRKRSSVVLSRMKKKTPPNAFQRSSSSSSVIEYDGGSSSDIDHTIELVYLGGNVTNTNWRATLAIPRLQMAGLPYYSPLGDCSKMDSLMKVKAGLVLMVIPNTCRSIAAMIDTIALVCSGRAVILVIEPMIEGLVVVEDGRAVTGREFKDLVRARMYLEETASRHDICTFESVADAVDAIVAKAAAASRK
;
A
#
# COMPACT_ATOMS: atom_id res chain seq x y z
N MET A 1 15.50 -88.85 30.17
CA MET A 1 16.21 -87.80 29.40
C MET A 1 15.16 -87.24 28.45
N VAL A 2 14.78 -85.97 28.39
CA VAL A 2 15.48 -84.69 28.61
C VAL A 2 14.43 -83.63 29.02
N SER A 3 14.90 -82.62 29.76
CA SER A 3 14.22 -81.44 30.31
C SER A 3 13.50 -80.51 29.30
N PRO A 4 12.65 -79.58 29.79
CA PRO A 4 11.94 -78.57 28.98
C PRO A 4 12.55 -77.14 29.06
N LEU A 5 11.84 -76.21 28.40
CA LEU A 5 12.01 -74.74 28.21
C LEU A 5 12.74 -74.35 26.90
N GLN A 6 12.25 -73.42 26.07
CA GLN A 6 11.58 -72.17 26.43
C GLN A 6 10.69 -71.59 25.30
N VAL A 7 9.78 -70.73 25.74
CA VAL A 7 8.62 -70.11 25.07
C VAL A 7 8.99 -68.98 24.10
N ILE A 8 8.31 -68.89 22.95
CA ILE A 8 8.01 -67.62 22.27
C ILE A 8 6.51 -67.60 21.95
N ALA A 9 5.78 -66.71 22.62
CA ALA A 9 4.37 -66.45 22.37
C ALA A 9 4.23 -65.31 21.35
N ALA A 10 3.63 -65.59 20.19
CA ALA A 10 3.13 -64.56 19.29
C ALA A 10 1.70 -64.21 19.71
N ALA A 11 1.53 -63.09 20.41
CA ALA A 11 0.22 -62.49 20.64
C ALA A 11 -0.10 -61.55 19.48
N SER A 12 -1.05 -61.94 18.62
CA SER A 12 -1.71 -61.00 17.72
C SER A 12 -2.59 -60.06 18.53
N SER A 13 -2.20 -58.78 18.63
CA SER A 13 -3.07 -57.74 19.12
C SER A 13 -3.97 -57.27 17.98
N VAL A 14 -5.28 -57.47 18.16
CA VAL A 14 -6.34 -56.84 17.38
C VAL A 14 -6.21 -55.32 17.52
N ALA A 15 -5.74 -54.65 16.47
CA ALA A 15 -5.90 -53.21 16.35
C ALA A 15 -7.29 -52.95 15.76
N ALA A 16 -8.17 -52.39 16.59
CA ALA A 16 -9.46 -51.88 16.16
C ALA A 16 -9.24 -50.82 15.06
N THR A 17 -9.64 -51.16 13.84
CA THR A 17 -9.77 -50.21 12.74
C THR A 17 -10.91 -49.26 13.08
N THR A 18 -10.60 -48.14 13.74
CA THR A 18 -11.46 -46.96 13.65
C THR A 18 -11.28 -46.41 12.25
N ALA A 19 -12.11 -46.89 11.33
CA ALA A 19 -12.36 -46.20 10.08
C ALA A 19 -12.99 -44.84 10.42
N SER A 20 -12.18 -43.79 10.41
CA SER A 20 -12.71 -42.42 10.44
C SER A 20 -13.50 -42.17 9.15
N PRO A 21 -14.70 -41.59 9.21
CA PRO A 21 -15.45 -41.26 8.00
C PRO A 21 -14.66 -40.22 7.20
N LEU A 22 -14.28 -40.57 5.97
CA LEU A 22 -13.71 -39.64 5.01
C LEU A 22 -14.79 -38.65 4.59
N ASP A 23 -14.80 -37.48 5.21
CA ASP A 23 -15.77 -36.42 4.97
C ASP A 23 -15.30 -35.55 3.78
N GLY A 24 -16.08 -35.59 2.70
CA GLY A 24 -15.72 -35.09 1.38
C GLY A 24 -15.97 -33.60 1.15
N ARG A 25 -14.93 -32.81 0.81
CA ARG A 25 -14.91 -31.33 0.74
C ARG A 25 -13.90 -30.84 -0.33
N ILE A 26 -13.69 -29.51 -0.57
CA ILE A 26 -12.40 -28.95 -1.12
C ILE A 26 -11.35 -29.91 -0.63
N ILE A 27 -10.53 -30.48 -1.50
CA ILE A 27 -10.00 -31.82 -1.19
C ILE A 27 -9.16 -31.70 0.10
N ASN A 28 -9.47 -32.50 1.13
CA ASN A 28 -8.97 -32.34 2.52
C ASN A 28 -9.08 -30.93 3.17
N GLY A 29 -10.14 -30.19 2.85
CA GLY A 29 -10.48 -28.88 3.37
C GLY A 29 -11.53 -28.92 4.48
N THR A 30 -11.75 -27.78 5.10
CA THR A 30 -12.67 -27.62 6.25
C THR A 30 -13.85 -26.72 5.87
N VAL A 31 -14.92 -26.76 6.66
CA VAL A 31 -16.05 -25.83 6.48
C VAL A 31 -15.56 -24.42 6.81
N ALA A 32 -15.79 -23.49 5.89
CA ALA A 32 -15.44 -22.09 6.11
C ALA A 32 -16.35 -21.48 7.20
N PRO A 33 -15.84 -20.66 8.13
CA PRO A 33 -16.68 -20.01 9.12
C PRO A 33 -17.77 -19.14 8.46
N ILE A 34 -19.01 -19.26 8.92
CA ILE A 34 -20.14 -18.45 8.46
C ILE A 34 -19.84 -16.97 8.71
N GLY A 35 -20.09 -16.12 7.72
CA GLY A 35 -19.94 -14.67 7.86
C GLY A 35 -18.51 -14.12 7.79
N LYS A 36 -17.48 -14.97 7.60
CA LYS A 36 -16.09 -14.53 7.59
C LYS A 36 -15.59 -14.07 6.21
N HIS A 37 -15.86 -14.83 5.16
CA HIS A 37 -15.34 -14.57 3.81
C HIS A 37 -16.45 -14.09 2.86
N LEU A 38 -17.13 -13.01 3.26
CA LEU A 38 -18.34 -12.51 2.59
C LEU A 38 -18.11 -12.00 1.15
N PHE A 39 -16.85 -11.79 0.75
CA PHE A 39 -16.52 -11.43 -0.63
C PHE A 39 -16.60 -12.61 -1.60
N VAL A 40 -16.55 -13.87 -1.10
CA VAL A 40 -16.64 -15.06 -1.95
C VAL A 40 -18.04 -15.10 -2.56
N THR A 41 -18.08 -15.24 -3.87
CA THR A 41 -19.29 -15.07 -4.66
C THR A 41 -19.51 -16.26 -5.57
N GLY A 42 -20.74 -16.78 -5.63
CA GLY A 42 -21.14 -17.80 -6.59
C GLY A 42 -21.82 -17.20 -7.82
N LEU A 43 -21.43 -17.62 -9.02
CA LEU A 43 -22.02 -17.19 -10.30
C LEU A 43 -23.09 -18.18 -10.78
N ARG A 44 -24.27 -17.66 -11.15
CA ARG A 44 -25.52 -18.43 -11.28
C ARG A 44 -26.28 -18.07 -12.55
N ALA A 45 -26.91 -19.06 -13.17
CA ALA A 45 -27.68 -18.87 -14.40
C ALA A 45 -28.99 -18.12 -14.13
N THR A 46 -29.68 -18.47 -13.04
CA THR A 46 -30.91 -17.84 -12.57
C THR A 46 -30.72 -17.36 -11.14
N GLU A 47 -31.64 -16.54 -10.65
CA GLU A 47 -31.58 -16.04 -9.28
C GLU A 47 -31.52 -17.20 -8.26
N VAL A 48 -32.29 -18.28 -8.48
CA VAL A 48 -32.38 -19.41 -7.53
C VAL A 48 -31.56 -20.66 -7.95
N GLY A 49 -30.97 -20.68 -9.14
CA GLY A 49 -30.23 -21.85 -9.69
C GLY A 49 -28.84 -22.00 -9.08
N GLN A 50 -28.19 -23.16 -9.10
CA GLN A 50 -26.91 -23.37 -8.38
C GLN A 50 -25.74 -22.52 -8.91
N SER A 51 -24.74 -22.29 -8.05
CA SER A 51 -23.47 -21.67 -8.44
C SER A 51 -22.58 -22.66 -9.21
N ILE A 52 -22.06 -22.24 -10.36
CA ILE A 52 -21.27 -23.11 -11.27
C ILE A 52 -19.83 -22.57 -11.46
N CYS A 53 -19.62 -21.29 -11.13
CA CYS A 53 -18.31 -20.65 -11.02
C CYS A 53 -18.25 -19.83 -9.73
N GLY A 54 -17.03 -19.57 -9.26
CA GLY A 54 -16.72 -18.61 -8.21
C GLY A 54 -16.36 -17.22 -8.78
N ALA A 55 -16.35 -16.24 -7.89
CA ALA A 55 -15.86 -14.88 -8.10
C ALA A 55 -15.53 -14.23 -6.74
N ALA A 56 -14.87 -13.08 -6.77
CA ALA A 56 -14.60 -12.26 -5.60
C ALA A 56 -15.18 -10.85 -5.74
N LEU A 57 -15.85 -10.36 -4.70
CA LEU A 57 -16.28 -8.96 -4.60
C LEU A 57 -15.07 -8.06 -4.33
N ILE A 58 -14.65 -7.27 -5.32
CA ILE A 58 -13.47 -6.39 -5.23
C ILE A 58 -13.83 -4.90 -5.14
N ALA A 59 -15.10 -4.55 -5.43
CA ALA A 59 -15.72 -3.28 -5.10
C ALA A 59 -17.23 -3.49 -4.87
N PRO A 60 -17.98 -2.52 -4.30
CA PRO A 60 -19.39 -2.75 -3.93
C PRO A 60 -20.31 -3.24 -5.06
N LYS A 61 -19.95 -3.00 -6.32
CA LYS A 61 -20.67 -3.47 -7.52
C LYS A 61 -19.81 -4.29 -8.48
N VAL A 62 -18.60 -4.66 -8.09
CA VAL A 62 -17.60 -5.22 -9.01
C VAL A 62 -17.15 -6.56 -8.50
N LEU A 63 -17.34 -7.58 -9.33
CA LEU A 63 -16.81 -8.91 -9.13
C LEU A 63 -15.63 -9.14 -10.06
N LEU A 64 -14.58 -9.75 -9.51
CA LEU A 64 -13.44 -10.28 -10.24
C LEU A 64 -13.59 -11.80 -10.38
N THR A 65 -13.46 -12.33 -11.59
CA THR A 65 -13.62 -13.75 -11.91
C THR A 65 -12.73 -14.16 -13.09
N SER A 66 -12.69 -15.45 -13.41
CA SER A 66 -12.06 -15.98 -14.63
C SER A 66 -12.88 -15.66 -15.88
N ALA A 67 -12.21 -15.42 -17.01
CA ALA A 67 -12.84 -15.26 -18.32
C ALA A 67 -13.44 -16.57 -18.85
N SER A 68 -12.93 -17.72 -18.40
CA SER A 68 -13.50 -19.05 -18.66
C SER A 68 -14.94 -19.18 -18.12
N CYS A 69 -15.30 -18.35 -17.13
CA CYS A 69 -16.65 -18.22 -16.59
C CYS A 69 -17.54 -17.20 -17.34
N LEU A 70 -17.10 -16.63 -18.47
CA LEU A 70 -17.92 -15.76 -19.34
C LEU A 70 -18.95 -16.55 -20.17
N LYS A 71 -19.80 -17.33 -19.50
CA LYS A 71 -20.93 -17.97 -20.17
C LYS A 71 -22.07 -16.97 -20.29
N SER A 72 -22.71 -16.91 -21.45
CA SER A 72 -23.82 -15.98 -21.74
C SER A 72 -24.97 -16.14 -20.73
N TYR A 73 -25.20 -17.36 -20.24
CA TYR A 73 -26.29 -17.69 -19.32
C TYR A 73 -26.10 -17.20 -17.88
N PHE A 74 -24.90 -16.82 -17.41
CA PHE A 74 -24.75 -16.33 -16.03
C PHE A 74 -25.42 -14.96 -15.86
N ALA A 75 -26.59 -14.89 -15.23
CA ALA A 75 -27.34 -13.65 -15.08
C ALA A 75 -27.33 -13.10 -13.63
N PHE A 76 -26.94 -13.92 -12.66
CA PHE A 76 -26.97 -13.56 -11.24
C PHE A 76 -25.69 -13.96 -10.51
N ALA A 77 -25.40 -13.24 -9.44
CA ALA A 77 -24.36 -13.54 -8.47
C ALA A 77 -24.98 -13.70 -7.09
N SER A 78 -24.49 -14.66 -6.30
CA SER A 78 -24.82 -14.80 -4.88
C SER A 78 -23.58 -14.45 -4.07
N VAL A 79 -23.54 -13.22 -3.58
CA VAL A 79 -22.40 -12.67 -2.84
C VAL A 79 -22.52 -13.06 -1.37
N GLY A 80 -21.43 -13.47 -0.73
CA GLY A 80 -21.33 -13.67 0.72
C GLY A 80 -22.13 -14.82 1.31
N SER A 81 -22.66 -15.71 0.47
CA SER A 81 -23.37 -16.90 0.93
C SER A 81 -22.42 -17.90 1.60
N HIS A 82 -22.87 -18.60 2.64
CA HIS A 82 -22.23 -19.84 3.08
C HIS A 82 -22.82 -21.04 2.34
N TYR A 83 -24.11 -21.03 2.01
CA TYR A 83 -24.78 -22.17 1.39
C TYR A 83 -24.75 -22.09 -0.14
N LEU A 84 -24.55 -23.21 -0.82
CA LEU A 84 -24.52 -23.26 -2.30
C LEU A 84 -25.80 -22.70 -2.94
N GLN A 85 -26.94 -22.86 -2.26
CA GLN A 85 -28.22 -22.37 -2.73
C GLN A 85 -28.37 -20.84 -2.64
N GLY A 86 -27.55 -20.15 -1.85
CA GLY A 86 -27.56 -18.68 -1.76
C GLY A 86 -28.91 -18.04 -1.41
N ASN A 87 -29.79 -18.79 -0.74
CA ASN A 87 -31.14 -18.36 -0.36
C ASN A 87 -31.31 -18.06 1.12
N VAL A 88 -30.31 -18.38 1.94
CA VAL A 88 -30.36 -18.21 3.39
C VAL A 88 -29.58 -16.97 3.84
N ASP A 89 -28.37 -16.76 3.32
CA ASP A 89 -27.39 -15.85 3.96
C ASP A 89 -26.52 -15.04 2.98
N GLY A 90 -26.79 -15.12 1.67
CA GLY A 90 -26.13 -14.30 0.64
C GLY A 90 -27.09 -13.33 -0.07
N GLU A 91 -26.56 -12.23 -0.59
CA GLU A 91 -27.33 -11.30 -1.43
C GLU A 91 -27.23 -11.74 -2.88
N ARG A 92 -28.41 -11.94 -3.49
CA ARG A 92 -28.51 -12.32 -4.89
C ARG A 92 -28.71 -11.08 -5.73
N VAL A 93 -27.74 -10.80 -6.58
CA VAL A 93 -27.71 -9.56 -7.38
C VAL A 93 -27.57 -9.91 -8.85
N LYS A 94 -28.30 -9.19 -9.70
CA LYS A 94 -28.22 -9.35 -11.15
C LYS A 94 -26.90 -8.81 -11.68
N ILE A 95 -26.30 -9.55 -12.62
CA ILE A 95 -25.11 -9.11 -13.36
C ILE A 95 -25.58 -8.33 -14.58
N VAL A 96 -25.16 -7.06 -14.70
CA VAL A 96 -25.59 -6.16 -15.78
C VAL A 96 -24.56 -6.00 -16.88
N LYS A 97 -23.28 -6.26 -16.59
CA LYS A 97 -22.20 -6.17 -17.56
C LYS A 97 -21.09 -7.17 -17.25
N LYS A 98 -20.49 -7.71 -18.31
CA LYS A 98 -19.38 -8.66 -18.25
C LYS A 98 -18.29 -8.19 -19.20
N THR A 99 -17.07 -8.04 -18.70
CA THR A 99 -15.93 -7.53 -19.47
C THR A 99 -14.78 -8.52 -19.36
N ALA A 100 -14.39 -9.14 -20.47
CA ALA A 100 -13.20 -10.00 -20.52
C ALA A 100 -11.92 -9.16 -20.54
N HIS A 101 -10.84 -9.70 -19.99
CA HIS A 101 -9.51 -9.15 -20.24
C HIS A 101 -9.21 -9.19 -21.75
N PRO A 102 -8.77 -8.07 -22.38
CA PRO A 102 -8.61 -7.99 -23.83
C PRO A 102 -7.55 -8.96 -24.39
N GLN A 103 -6.59 -9.36 -23.56
CA GLN A 103 -5.55 -10.33 -23.91
C GLN A 103 -5.89 -11.77 -23.49
N PHE A 104 -7.12 -12.04 -23.03
CA PHE A 104 -7.52 -13.40 -22.68
C PHE A 104 -7.42 -14.33 -23.89
N ASN A 105 -6.75 -15.46 -23.71
CA ASN A 105 -6.63 -16.48 -24.74
C ASN A 105 -7.29 -17.78 -24.26
N ALA A 106 -8.43 -18.15 -24.85
CA ALA A 106 -9.16 -19.36 -24.47
C ALA A 106 -8.40 -20.68 -24.75
N THR A 107 -7.41 -20.65 -25.65
CA THR A 107 -6.57 -21.81 -25.98
C THR A 107 -5.42 -21.96 -25.01
N SER A 108 -4.77 -20.88 -24.55
CA SER A 108 -3.64 -20.94 -23.61
C SER A 108 -4.02 -20.69 -22.15
N PHE A 109 -5.18 -20.08 -21.88
CA PHE A 109 -5.61 -19.48 -20.60
C PHE A 109 -4.73 -18.32 -20.10
N GLU A 110 -3.94 -17.69 -20.99
CA GLU A 110 -3.25 -16.45 -20.62
C GLU A 110 -4.25 -15.34 -20.33
N TYR A 111 -3.98 -14.58 -19.26
CA TYR A 111 -4.84 -13.48 -18.80
C TYR A 111 -6.30 -13.89 -18.60
N ASP A 112 -6.55 -15.03 -17.96
CA ASP A 112 -7.89 -15.56 -17.68
C ASP A 112 -8.62 -14.74 -16.59
N PHE A 113 -9.01 -13.52 -16.93
CA PHE A 113 -9.66 -12.54 -16.08
C PHE A 113 -10.91 -11.94 -16.74
N ALA A 114 -11.94 -11.71 -15.94
CA ALA A 114 -13.11 -10.95 -16.31
C ALA A 114 -13.67 -10.15 -15.13
N ILE A 115 -14.29 -9.02 -15.45
CA ILE A 115 -15.00 -8.16 -14.51
C ILE A 115 -16.49 -8.27 -14.75
N PHE A 116 -17.25 -8.58 -13.71
CA PHE A 116 -18.71 -8.58 -13.74
C PHE A 116 -19.24 -7.42 -12.89
N GLU A 117 -20.05 -6.56 -13.49
CA GLU A 117 -20.67 -5.44 -12.79
C GLU A 117 -22.09 -5.82 -12.36
N LEU A 118 -22.41 -5.53 -11.10
CA LEU A 118 -23.69 -5.82 -10.45
C LEU A 118 -24.67 -4.64 -10.59
N GLU A 119 -25.96 -4.96 -10.69
CA GLU A 119 -27.05 -3.97 -10.77
C GLU A 119 -27.06 -3.06 -9.52
N THR A 120 -27.05 -3.69 -8.34
CA THR A 120 -27.07 -3.04 -7.03
C THR A 120 -25.75 -3.23 -6.29
N ALA A 121 -25.43 -2.26 -5.44
CA ALA A 121 -24.25 -2.36 -4.57
C ALA A 121 -24.57 -3.31 -3.42
N VAL A 122 -23.68 -4.26 -3.18
CA VAL A 122 -23.76 -5.20 -2.06
C VAL A 122 -23.51 -4.44 -0.76
N LYS A 123 -24.41 -4.58 0.22
CA LYS A 123 -24.39 -3.73 1.43
C LYS A 123 -23.78 -4.39 2.66
N PHE A 124 -23.85 -5.70 2.74
CA PHE A 124 -23.49 -6.46 3.95
C PHE A 124 -22.12 -7.16 3.84
N ALA A 125 -21.59 -7.30 2.62
CA ALA A 125 -20.27 -7.87 2.36
C ALA A 125 -19.27 -6.75 2.04
N ALA A 126 -18.15 -6.72 2.77
CA ALA A 126 -17.03 -5.85 2.42
C ALA A 126 -16.28 -6.44 1.21
N PRO A 127 -15.88 -5.60 0.23
CA PRO A 127 -15.00 -6.05 -0.83
C PRO A 127 -13.63 -6.50 -0.29
N VAL A 128 -13.07 -7.55 -0.87
CA VAL A 128 -11.71 -8.02 -0.55
C VAL A 128 -10.67 -7.15 -1.24
N LYS A 129 -9.50 -7.00 -0.62
CA LYS A 129 -8.39 -6.27 -1.22
C LYS A 129 -7.78 -7.08 -2.35
N VAL A 130 -7.12 -6.39 -3.27
CA VAL A 130 -6.44 -7.01 -4.42
C VAL A 130 -4.96 -6.66 -4.33
N ALA A 131 -4.10 -7.67 -4.42
CA ALA A 131 -2.65 -7.50 -4.36
C ALA A 131 -2.04 -7.62 -5.76
N PHE A 132 -1.11 -6.71 -6.07
CA PHE A 132 -0.43 -6.67 -7.36
C PHE A 132 1.08 -6.90 -7.27
N ASP A 133 1.62 -7.17 -6.08
CA ASP A 133 3.03 -7.50 -5.86
C ASP A 133 3.17 -8.97 -5.42
N ASP A 134 3.72 -9.81 -6.28
CA ASP A 134 3.86 -11.22 -5.96
C ASP A 134 4.99 -11.51 -4.98
N ASP A 135 6.04 -10.67 -4.93
CA ASP A 135 7.15 -10.91 -3.99
C ASP A 135 6.69 -10.63 -2.56
N GLU A 136 5.82 -9.63 -2.40
CA GLU A 136 5.24 -9.30 -1.11
C GLU A 136 4.13 -10.29 -0.74
N TYR A 137 3.16 -10.53 -1.63
CA TYR A 137 1.91 -11.22 -1.29
C TYR A 137 1.88 -12.69 -1.69
N ALA A 138 2.62 -13.09 -2.73
CA ALA A 138 2.56 -14.44 -3.28
C ALA A 138 3.93 -15.12 -3.49
N PRO A 139 4.95 -14.96 -2.60
CA PRO A 139 6.20 -15.67 -2.78
C PRO A 139 6.01 -17.19 -2.62
N PRO A 140 6.88 -18.02 -3.21
CA PRO A 140 6.81 -19.47 -3.05
C PRO A 140 6.72 -19.91 -1.59
N ASN A 141 5.94 -20.97 -1.33
CA ASN A 141 5.58 -21.51 -0.02
C ASN A 141 4.68 -20.62 0.85
N THR A 142 4.25 -19.45 0.37
CA THR A 142 3.20 -18.68 1.06
C THR A 142 1.94 -19.50 1.16
N ILE A 143 1.37 -19.57 2.36
CA ILE A 143 0.09 -20.25 2.58
C ILE A 143 -1.04 -19.35 2.08
N ALA A 144 -1.62 -19.73 0.97
CA ALA A 144 -2.83 -19.14 0.42
C ALA A 144 -4.05 -19.96 0.82
N TRP A 145 -5.23 -19.38 0.63
CA TRP A 145 -6.51 -19.98 0.94
C TRP A 145 -7.36 -20.03 -0.32
N VAL A 146 -7.91 -21.21 -0.59
CA VAL A 146 -8.90 -21.41 -1.63
C VAL A 146 -10.25 -21.71 -1.01
N ARG A 147 -11.30 -21.12 -1.59
CA ARG A 147 -12.66 -21.25 -1.07
C ARG A 147 -13.67 -21.45 -2.19
N GLY A 148 -14.63 -22.32 -1.94
CA GLY A 148 -15.71 -22.56 -2.88
C GLY A 148 -16.61 -23.73 -2.51
N TRP A 149 -17.41 -24.16 -3.49
CA TRP A 149 -18.44 -25.19 -3.36
C TRP A 149 -18.25 -26.33 -4.37
N GLY A 150 -17.11 -26.37 -5.06
CA GLY A 150 -16.80 -27.29 -6.13
C GLY A 150 -16.87 -28.77 -5.73
N LEU A 151 -16.73 -29.62 -6.75
CA LEU A 151 -16.78 -31.07 -6.59
C LEU A 151 -15.73 -31.55 -5.58
N ASN A 152 -16.16 -32.43 -4.70
CA ASN A 152 -15.25 -33.20 -3.86
C ASN A 152 -14.74 -34.43 -4.65
N ALA A 153 -13.43 -34.57 -4.80
CA ALA A 153 -12.80 -35.43 -5.81
C ALA A 153 -12.88 -36.95 -5.57
N THR A 154 -13.54 -37.43 -4.52
CA THR A 154 -13.54 -38.86 -4.14
C THR A 154 -14.69 -39.70 -4.72
N ASN A 155 -15.15 -39.37 -5.94
CA ASN A 155 -16.21 -40.06 -6.72
C ASN A 155 -17.67 -39.60 -6.48
N SER A 156 -17.89 -38.43 -5.89
CA SER A 156 -19.22 -37.82 -5.84
C SER A 156 -19.34 -36.72 -6.90
N ASN A 157 -20.22 -36.89 -7.90
CA ASN A 157 -20.66 -35.81 -8.81
C ASN A 157 -21.52 -34.75 -8.08
N GLN A 158 -21.22 -34.46 -6.81
CA GLN A 158 -22.00 -33.60 -5.94
C GLN A 158 -21.14 -32.42 -5.48
N PHE A 159 -21.68 -31.21 -5.67
CA PHE A 159 -21.14 -29.98 -5.11
C PHE A 159 -21.34 -29.94 -3.60
N SER A 160 -20.42 -29.27 -2.90
CA SER A 160 -20.59 -29.01 -1.47
C SER A 160 -21.79 -28.10 -1.23
N GLN A 161 -22.65 -28.46 -0.28
CA GLN A 161 -23.82 -27.63 0.07
C GLN A 161 -23.44 -26.41 0.95
N VAL A 162 -22.23 -26.41 1.52
CA VAL A 162 -21.67 -25.35 2.37
C VAL A 162 -20.34 -24.86 1.81
N LEU A 163 -19.96 -23.63 2.13
CA LEU A 163 -18.69 -23.04 1.70
C LEU A 163 -17.54 -23.74 2.40
N LEU A 164 -16.57 -24.15 1.61
CA LEU A 164 -15.40 -24.86 2.08
C LEU A 164 -14.16 -24.01 1.90
N GLN A 165 -13.13 -24.31 2.68
CA GLN A 165 -11.84 -23.67 2.59
C GLN A 165 -10.70 -24.67 2.77
N ALA A 166 -9.59 -24.44 2.06
CA ALA A 166 -8.33 -25.11 2.34
C ALA A 166 -7.18 -24.13 2.22
N ASP A 167 -6.21 -24.32 3.12
CA ASP A 167 -4.88 -23.76 3.02
C ASP A 167 -4.08 -24.54 1.96
N VAL A 168 -3.41 -23.81 1.08
CA VAL A 168 -2.64 -24.34 -0.03
C VAL A 168 -1.34 -23.53 -0.19
N PRO A 169 -0.17 -24.17 -0.27
CA PRO A 169 1.07 -23.44 -0.50
C PRO A 169 1.14 -22.95 -1.94
N ILE A 170 1.64 -21.73 -2.15
CA ILE A 170 2.00 -21.21 -3.46
C ILE A 170 3.28 -21.90 -3.95
N TRP A 171 3.32 -22.28 -5.22
CA TRP A 171 4.46 -22.95 -5.81
C TRP A 171 5.45 -21.96 -6.41
N ASP A 172 6.72 -22.36 -6.39
CA ASP A 172 7.71 -21.76 -7.27
C ASP A 172 7.30 -21.89 -8.74
N GLN A 173 7.54 -20.84 -9.52
CA GLN A 173 7.09 -20.76 -10.92
C GLN A 173 7.75 -21.83 -11.79
N ALA A 174 9.05 -22.11 -11.59
CA ALA A 174 9.77 -23.11 -12.38
C ALA A 174 9.37 -24.54 -11.97
N ALA A 175 9.24 -24.78 -10.66
CA ALA A 175 8.73 -26.04 -10.14
C ALA A 175 7.31 -26.34 -10.65
N CYS A 176 6.42 -25.36 -10.62
CA CYS A 176 5.09 -25.53 -11.18
C CYS A 176 5.14 -25.78 -12.69
N ALA A 177 5.92 -24.99 -13.45
CA ALA A 177 6.04 -25.16 -14.89
C ALA A 177 6.47 -26.59 -15.27
N ALA A 178 7.37 -27.19 -14.48
CA ALA A 178 7.77 -28.59 -14.64
C ALA A 178 6.62 -29.56 -14.32
N ALA A 179 5.91 -29.35 -13.21
CA ALA A 179 4.82 -30.22 -12.76
C ALA A 179 3.62 -30.25 -13.72
N VAL A 180 3.22 -29.09 -14.26
CA VAL A 180 2.02 -28.97 -15.12
C VAL A 180 2.31 -29.14 -16.61
N LYS A 181 3.58 -29.23 -17.01
CA LYS A 181 4.03 -29.42 -18.41
C LYS A 181 3.29 -30.51 -19.19
N PRO A 182 2.98 -31.69 -18.61
CA PRO A 182 2.25 -32.75 -19.34
C PRO A 182 0.84 -32.34 -19.76
N PHE A 183 0.24 -31.37 -19.07
CA PHE A 183 -1.12 -30.90 -19.34
C PHE A 183 -1.11 -29.67 -20.25
N ARG A 184 -0.24 -28.70 -19.94
CA ARG A 184 -0.12 -27.44 -20.66
C ARG A 184 1.11 -26.65 -20.23
N ALA A 185 1.63 -25.81 -21.12
CA ALA A 185 2.71 -24.88 -20.79
C ALA A 185 2.22 -23.77 -19.83
N LEU A 186 2.89 -23.61 -18.69
CA LEU A 186 2.66 -22.51 -17.75
C LEU A 186 3.19 -21.18 -18.31
N ARG A 187 2.44 -20.10 -18.11
CA ARG A 187 2.75 -18.75 -18.63
C ARG A 187 2.96 -17.76 -17.49
N GLN A 188 3.57 -16.61 -17.77
CA GLN A 188 3.86 -15.63 -16.73
C GLN A 188 2.60 -15.01 -16.10
N SER A 189 1.48 -14.96 -16.82
CA SER A 189 0.18 -14.53 -16.29
C SER A 189 -0.51 -15.60 -15.41
N MET A 190 0.21 -16.63 -14.99
CA MET A 190 -0.29 -17.73 -14.16
C MET A 190 0.61 -17.96 -12.94
N LEU A 191 0.01 -18.45 -11.86
CA LEU A 191 0.70 -19.03 -10.71
C LEU A 191 0.05 -20.36 -10.33
N CYS A 192 0.66 -21.08 -9.40
CA CYS A 192 0.13 -22.38 -8.96
C CYS A 192 0.10 -22.44 -7.45
N ALA A 193 -0.88 -23.16 -6.92
CA ALA A 193 -1.00 -23.43 -5.49
C ALA A 193 -1.65 -24.79 -5.25
N GLY A 194 -1.38 -25.36 -4.08
CA GLY A 194 -2.00 -26.62 -3.65
C GLY A 194 -1.20 -27.83 -4.09
N GLY A 195 -1.89 -28.91 -4.44
CA GLY A 195 -1.26 -30.22 -4.56
C GLY A 195 -1.26 -30.96 -3.21
N ASP A 196 -0.88 -32.23 -3.24
CA ASP A 196 -0.81 -33.09 -2.04
C ASP A 196 -2.11 -33.21 -1.26
N SER A 197 -3.19 -33.46 -2.01
CA SER A 197 -4.53 -33.72 -1.49
C SER A 197 -5.33 -32.49 -1.04
N LYS A 198 -4.85 -31.26 -1.27
CA LYS A 198 -5.65 -30.03 -1.15
C LYS A 198 -5.64 -29.22 -2.44
N ASP A 199 -6.82 -29.01 -3.03
CA ASP A 199 -6.97 -28.35 -4.32
C ASP A 199 -8.40 -27.82 -4.55
N TRP A 200 -8.55 -26.93 -5.52
CA TRP A 200 -9.86 -26.54 -6.04
C TRP A 200 -10.34 -27.51 -7.12
N CYS A 201 -11.64 -27.52 -7.39
CA CYS A 201 -12.17 -28.41 -8.41
C CYS A 201 -13.33 -27.80 -9.23
N PHE A 202 -13.96 -28.61 -10.07
CA PHE A 202 -15.07 -28.17 -10.91
C PHE A 202 -16.16 -27.49 -10.05
N GLY A 203 -16.52 -26.25 -10.39
CA GLY A 203 -17.41 -25.40 -9.60
C GLY A 203 -16.71 -24.25 -8.88
N ASP A 204 -15.40 -24.36 -8.66
CA ASP A 204 -14.59 -23.31 -8.02
C ASP A 204 -13.89 -22.38 -9.03
N ASN A 205 -13.98 -22.68 -10.33
CA ASN A 205 -13.42 -21.84 -11.41
C ASN A 205 -13.80 -20.37 -11.23
N GLY A 206 -12.84 -19.46 -11.31
CA GLY A 206 -13.02 -18.03 -11.07
C GLY A 206 -13.04 -17.62 -9.61
N GLY A 207 -13.10 -18.58 -8.67
CA GLY A 207 -13.02 -18.34 -7.24
C GLY A 207 -11.66 -17.79 -6.81
N PRO A 208 -11.61 -16.99 -5.74
CA PRO A 208 -10.38 -16.33 -5.32
C PRO A 208 -9.40 -17.28 -4.62
N LEU A 209 -8.13 -17.11 -4.97
CA LEU A 209 -6.99 -17.52 -4.16
C LEU A 209 -6.53 -16.31 -3.35
N THR A 210 -6.61 -16.42 -2.03
CA THR A 210 -6.32 -15.29 -1.14
C THR A 210 -5.16 -15.58 -0.19
N VAL A 211 -4.45 -14.54 0.18
CA VAL A 211 -3.43 -14.57 1.23
C VAL A 211 -3.80 -13.58 2.32
N TRP A 212 -3.30 -13.83 3.52
CA TRP A 212 -3.42 -12.89 4.64
C TRP A 212 -2.14 -12.05 4.73
N LYS A 213 -2.33 -10.74 4.88
CA LYS A 213 -1.27 -9.76 5.17
C LYS A 213 -1.87 -8.68 6.08
N GLY A 214 -1.41 -8.57 7.32
CA GLY A 214 -2.19 -7.85 8.31
C GLY A 214 -3.52 -8.54 8.62
N ALA A 215 -4.40 -7.84 9.32
CA ALA A 215 -5.79 -8.26 9.44
C ALA A 215 -6.55 -8.28 8.09
N ASP A 216 -5.87 -8.05 6.97
CA ASP A 216 -6.43 -7.89 5.65
C ASP A 216 -6.19 -9.13 4.78
N GLU A 217 -7.23 -9.51 4.06
CA GLU A 217 -7.21 -10.59 3.09
C GLU A 217 -7.07 -10.01 1.68
N PHE A 218 -6.15 -10.57 0.90
CA PHE A 218 -5.83 -10.09 -0.44
C PHE A 218 -6.01 -11.20 -1.47
N VAL A 219 -6.70 -10.91 -2.57
CA VAL A 219 -6.74 -11.79 -3.74
C VAL A 219 -5.43 -11.65 -4.50
N VAL A 220 -4.74 -12.78 -4.69
CA VAL A 220 -3.49 -12.90 -5.47
C VAL A 220 -3.67 -13.77 -6.72
N GLY A 221 -4.73 -14.57 -6.77
CA GLY A 221 -5.04 -15.40 -7.92
C GLY A 221 -6.53 -15.71 -8.07
N LEU A 222 -6.91 -16.23 -9.23
CA LEU A 222 -8.25 -16.77 -9.49
C LEU A 222 -8.13 -18.18 -10.06
N ALA A 223 -8.93 -19.13 -9.56
CA ALA A 223 -8.93 -20.49 -10.09
C ALA A 223 -9.22 -20.46 -11.61
N SER A 224 -8.36 -21.08 -12.43
CA SER A 224 -8.41 -20.93 -13.89
C SER A 224 -8.52 -22.28 -14.59
N TRP A 225 -7.46 -23.08 -14.56
CA TRP A 225 -7.42 -24.41 -15.14
C TRP A 225 -6.55 -25.32 -14.28
N GLY A 226 -6.77 -26.63 -14.38
CA GLY A 226 -6.00 -27.56 -13.57
C GLY A 226 -6.00 -28.94 -14.20
N PRO A 227 -4.98 -29.75 -13.88
CA PRO A 227 -5.05 -31.21 -13.96
C PRO A 227 -6.24 -31.78 -13.16
N PRO A 228 -6.50 -33.09 -13.21
CA PRO A 228 -7.49 -33.71 -12.33
C PRO A 228 -7.25 -33.30 -10.86
N CYS A 229 -8.28 -32.80 -10.20
CA CYS A 229 -8.20 -32.18 -8.88
C CYS A 229 -7.56 -33.13 -7.84
N ALA A 230 -6.73 -32.58 -6.93
CA ALA A 230 -5.95 -33.33 -5.92
C ALA A 230 -5.07 -34.46 -6.46
N SER A 231 -4.57 -34.30 -7.68
CA SER A 231 -3.48 -35.14 -8.15
C SER A 231 -2.26 -34.95 -7.24
N LYS A 232 -1.69 -36.06 -6.76
CA LYS A 232 -0.50 -36.04 -5.89
C LYS A 232 0.66 -35.33 -6.60
N ASN A 233 1.36 -34.42 -5.91
CA ASN A 233 2.45 -33.61 -6.44
C ASN A 233 2.12 -32.76 -7.69
N ILE A 234 0.84 -32.47 -7.95
CA ILE A 234 0.43 -31.66 -9.11
C ILE A 234 -0.46 -30.53 -8.59
N PRO A 235 -0.06 -29.25 -8.77
CA PRO A 235 -0.84 -28.12 -8.28
C PRO A 235 -1.99 -27.72 -9.23
N GLY A 236 -2.98 -27.02 -8.68
CA GLY A 236 -3.95 -26.26 -9.47
C GLY A 236 -3.33 -24.98 -10.02
N VAL A 237 -3.79 -24.52 -11.19
CA VAL A 237 -3.28 -23.30 -11.85
C VAL A 237 -4.30 -22.16 -11.73
N TYR A 238 -3.78 -21.00 -11.37
CA TYR A 238 -4.55 -19.78 -11.13
C TYR A 238 -4.08 -18.68 -12.07
N ALA A 239 -5.01 -17.82 -12.48
CA ALA A 239 -4.69 -16.57 -13.14
C ALA A 239 -4.01 -15.63 -12.13
N ARG A 240 -2.82 -15.10 -12.47
CA ARG A 240 -1.97 -14.29 -11.58
C ARG A 240 -2.40 -12.83 -11.58
N VAL A 241 -2.92 -12.34 -10.45
CA VAL A 241 -3.56 -11.01 -10.36
C VAL A 241 -2.58 -9.88 -10.69
N SER A 242 -1.33 -9.96 -10.23
CA SER A 242 -0.28 -8.97 -10.53
C SER A 242 -0.08 -8.74 -12.03
N ALA A 243 -0.21 -9.79 -12.84
CA ALA A 243 -0.05 -9.72 -14.30
C ALA A 243 -1.19 -8.95 -15.00
N ALA A 244 -2.33 -8.76 -14.34
CA ALA A 244 -3.50 -8.07 -14.88
C ALA A 244 -3.81 -6.75 -14.16
N ARG A 245 -2.82 -6.14 -13.48
CA ARG A 245 -3.00 -4.90 -12.71
C ARG A 245 -3.72 -3.80 -13.51
N SER A 246 -3.21 -3.49 -14.70
CA SER A 246 -3.77 -2.42 -15.55
C SER A 246 -5.22 -2.64 -15.96
N PHE A 247 -5.68 -3.90 -15.98
CA PHE A 247 -7.05 -4.27 -16.26
C PHE A 247 -7.94 -4.20 -15.02
N ILE A 248 -7.45 -4.61 -13.85
CA ILE A 248 -8.25 -4.74 -12.62
C ILE A 248 -8.33 -3.42 -11.85
N GLU A 249 -7.22 -2.69 -11.74
CA GLU A 249 -7.08 -1.46 -10.95
C GLU A 249 -8.16 -0.40 -11.23
N PRO A 250 -8.59 -0.15 -12.49
CA PRO A 250 -9.66 0.81 -12.78
C PRO A 250 -11.03 0.47 -12.19
N PHE A 251 -11.26 -0.78 -11.77
CA PHE A 251 -12.53 -1.23 -11.19
C PHE A 251 -12.50 -1.30 -9.66
N LEU A 252 -11.34 -1.11 -9.04
CA LEU A 252 -11.23 -1.05 -7.59
C LEU A 252 -11.86 0.25 -7.07
N PRO A 253 -12.39 0.26 -5.84
CA PRO A 253 -12.79 1.52 -5.22
C PRO A 253 -11.56 2.41 -5.21
N ALA A 254 -11.66 3.59 -5.81
CA ALA A 254 -10.59 4.57 -5.74
C ALA A 254 -10.18 4.70 -4.27
N LYS A 255 -8.89 4.45 -3.94
CA LYS A 255 -8.29 4.96 -2.69
C LYS A 255 -8.85 6.37 -2.56
N PRO A 256 -9.57 6.77 -1.48
CA PRO A 256 -10.37 7.99 -1.46
C PRO A 256 -9.58 9.14 -2.07
N GLY A 257 -9.81 9.35 -3.36
CA GLY A 257 -8.90 10.12 -4.18
C GLY A 257 -9.20 11.55 -3.90
N CYS A 258 -8.22 12.44 -4.12
CA CYS A 258 -8.46 13.84 -3.81
C CYS A 258 -9.71 14.38 -4.53
N ALA A 259 -10.21 13.79 -5.62
CA ALA A 259 -11.52 14.13 -6.21
C ALA A 259 -12.70 14.15 -5.21
N ALA A 260 -12.84 13.15 -4.33
CA ALA A 260 -13.91 13.11 -3.32
C ALA A 260 -13.67 14.13 -2.19
N ILE A 261 -12.40 14.29 -1.78
CA ILE A 261 -11.94 15.30 -0.81
C ILE A 261 -12.05 16.72 -1.40
N MET A 262 -11.94 16.88 -2.72
CA MET A 262 -12.01 18.13 -3.49
C MET A 262 -13.46 18.61 -3.58
N ILE A 263 -14.42 17.70 -3.82
CA ILE A 263 -15.86 18.03 -3.81
C ILE A 263 -16.29 18.52 -2.42
N ALA A 264 -15.81 17.88 -1.35
CA ALA A 264 -16.16 18.24 0.02
C ALA A 264 -15.42 19.48 0.55
N ASN A 265 -14.13 19.66 0.25
CA ASN A 265 -13.31 20.73 0.84
C ASN A 265 -13.16 21.98 -0.05
N LEU A 266 -13.59 21.94 -1.32
CA LEU A 266 -13.44 23.06 -2.28
C LEU A 266 -14.78 23.63 -2.77
N GLY A 267 -15.90 23.03 -2.36
CA GLY A 267 -17.25 23.55 -2.63
C GLY A 267 -17.60 23.65 -4.11
N LEU A 268 -17.14 22.71 -4.93
CA LEU A 268 -17.60 22.56 -6.32
C LEU A 268 -18.83 21.65 -6.34
N PRO A 269 -19.94 22.06 -6.98
CA PRO A 269 -21.07 21.16 -7.16
C PRO A 269 -20.68 20.00 -8.08
N PRO A 270 -21.15 18.77 -7.82
CA PRO A 270 -20.91 17.65 -8.72
C PRO A 270 -21.51 17.99 -10.09
N LYS A 271 -20.73 17.78 -11.17
CA LYS A 271 -21.29 17.76 -12.53
C LYS A 271 -22.33 16.66 -12.58
N ARG A 272 -23.61 17.04 -12.61
CA ARG A 272 -24.70 16.13 -12.99
C ARG A 272 -24.48 15.74 -14.45
N SER A 273 -24.49 14.44 -14.73
CA SER A 273 -24.75 13.95 -16.08
C SER A 273 -26.12 14.45 -16.55
N PRO A 274 -26.31 14.77 -17.85
CA PRO A 274 -27.61 15.14 -18.37
C PRO A 274 -28.55 13.91 -18.40
N LEU A 275 -29.86 14.16 -18.25
CA LEU A 275 -31.01 13.23 -18.21
C LEU A 275 -31.42 12.83 -16.78
N ASP A 276 -32.24 13.64 -16.10
CA ASP A 276 -33.74 13.68 -16.13
C ASP A 276 -34.30 12.82 -14.97
N ARG A 277 -35.37 13.11 -14.23
CA ARG A 277 -36.12 14.31 -13.80
C ARG A 277 -37.11 13.74 -12.76
N SER A 278 -37.25 14.38 -11.61
CA SER A 278 -38.41 14.36 -10.68
C SER A 278 -39.12 13.03 -10.33
N TYR A 279 -39.12 12.67 -9.04
CA TYR A 279 -40.37 12.62 -8.26
C TYR A 279 -40.09 12.72 -6.75
N SER A 280 -41.00 13.37 -6.04
CA SER A 280 -40.90 13.80 -4.64
C SER A 280 -41.25 12.68 -3.62
N SER A 281 -40.80 12.92 -2.38
CA SER A 281 -40.92 12.22 -1.09
C SER A 281 -42.23 11.42 -0.80
N PRO A 282 -42.25 10.55 0.24
CA PRO A 282 -42.38 11.02 1.62
C PRO A 282 -41.48 10.35 2.68
N GLU A 283 -41.31 11.10 3.77
CA GLU A 283 -40.69 10.75 5.05
C GLU A 283 -41.38 9.60 5.78
N VAL A 284 -40.61 8.84 6.57
CA VAL A 284 -41.10 8.19 7.80
C VAL A 284 -40.06 8.35 8.91
N GLN A 285 -40.49 9.00 9.99
CA GLN A 285 -39.80 9.16 11.27
C GLN A 285 -39.87 7.88 12.12
N VAL A 286 -39.03 7.81 13.17
CA VAL A 286 -39.38 7.49 14.59
C VAL A 286 -38.37 6.58 15.32
N THR A 287 -37.63 7.23 16.24
CA THR A 287 -37.17 6.85 17.61
C THR A 287 -36.22 5.67 17.85
N SER A 288 -35.03 5.86 18.44
CA SER A 288 -34.69 6.18 19.85
C SER A 288 -35.00 5.05 20.84
N LEU A 289 -33.97 4.49 21.49
CA LEU A 289 -33.91 4.17 22.93
C LEU A 289 -32.46 3.76 23.34
N GLN A 290 -31.90 4.47 24.33
CA GLN A 290 -30.73 4.10 25.17
C GLN A 290 -31.26 3.77 26.60
N PRO A 291 -30.43 3.75 27.68
CA PRO A 291 -29.42 2.77 28.10
C PRO A 291 -29.67 2.32 29.58
N THR A 292 -28.93 1.34 30.13
CA THR A 292 -28.65 1.13 31.59
C THR A 292 -27.79 -0.14 31.74
N GLN A 293 -26.90 -0.40 32.71
CA GLN A 293 -26.52 0.20 33.98
C GLN A 293 -25.15 -0.41 34.44
N ARG A 294 -24.56 0.19 35.49
CA ARG A 294 -23.17 0.02 36.01
C ARG A 294 -22.93 -1.17 36.96
N CYS A 295 -21.63 -1.47 37.11
CA CYS A 295 -20.88 -2.41 37.98
C CYS A 295 -21.32 -2.61 39.46
N PRO A 296 -20.74 -3.62 40.12
CA PRO A 296 -19.76 -3.31 41.18
C PRO A 296 -18.49 -4.21 41.22
N ARG A 297 -17.50 -3.69 41.96
CA ARG A 297 -16.13 -4.20 42.22
C ARG A 297 -16.08 -5.21 43.37
N PHE A 298 -15.15 -6.17 43.35
CA PHE A 298 -14.37 -6.58 44.53
C PHE A 298 -13.01 -7.18 44.14
N SER A 299 -12.01 -6.86 44.94
CA SER A 299 -10.58 -7.16 44.82
C SER A 299 -10.19 -8.40 45.63
N HIS A 300 -9.24 -9.21 45.15
CA HIS A 300 -8.01 -9.63 45.85
C HIS A 300 -7.14 -10.53 44.97
N ARG A 301 -5.93 -10.80 45.45
CA ARG A 301 -4.65 -10.84 44.73
C ARG A 301 -4.07 -12.25 44.72
N SER A 302 -3.42 -12.57 43.60
CA SER A 302 -2.26 -13.48 43.44
C SER A 302 -2.46 -14.97 43.11
N SER A 303 -1.64 -15.34 42.11
CA SER A 303 -1.04 -16.64 41.78
C SER A 303 -1.81 -17.63 40.91
N THR A 304 -1.16 -17.98 39.80
CA THR A 304 -1.47 -18.93 38.71
C THR A 304 -2.30 -18.35 37.55
N LEU A 305 -1.64 -18.06 36.41
CA LEU A 305 -2.23 -17.40 35.24
C LEU A 305 -2.59 -18.38 34.11
N PRO A 306 -3.87 -18.44 33.73
CA PRO A 306 -4.35 -18.58 32.36
C PRO A 306 -5.21 -17.35 31.95
N PRO A 307 -5.83 -17.37 30.75
CA PRO A 307 -5.35 -16.80 29.48
C PRO A 307 -5.42 -15.26 29.42
N SER A 308 -4.42 -14.59 28.83
CA SER A 308 -4.37 -13.12 28.75
C SER A 308 -5.18 -12.55 27.57
N SER A 309 -5.98 -11.54 27.90
CA SER A 309 -6.53 -10.47 27.06
C SER A 309 -5.46 -9.82 26.16
N PRO A 310 -5.81 -9.01 25.13
CA PRO A 310 -4.82 -8.39 24.24
C PRO A 310 -3.84 -7.56 25.07
N VAL A 311 -2.57 -7.96 25.02
CA VAL A 311 -1.45 -7.26 25.64
C VAL A 311 -1.34 -5.91 24.93
N HIS A 312 -1.66 -4.82 25.63
CA HIS A 312 -1.18 -3.51 25.22
C HIS A 312 0.28 -3.44 25.64
N ASP A 313 1.20 -3.62 24.68
CA ASP A 313 2.61 -3.40 24.92
C ASP A 313 2.85 -1.96 25.43
N PRO A 314 3.68 -1.78 26.47
CA PRO A 314 3.97 -0.46 27.01
C PRO A 314 4.74 0.40 25.99
N PRO A 315 4.61 1.74 26.04
CA PRO A 315 5.39 2.64 25.20
C PRO A 315 6.88 2.43 25.45
N VAL A 316 7.67 2.37 24.37
CA VAL A 316 9.13 2.23 24.42
C VAL A 316 9.82 3.59 24.51
N ASP A 317 11.02 3.66 25.06
CA ASP A 317 11.78 4.91 25.11
C ASP A 317 12.34 5.26 23.73
N VAL A 318 12.87 4.27 23.00
CA VAL A 318 13.48 4.47 21.69
C VAL A 318 12.97 3.50 20.61
N PHE A 319 12.74 4.02 19.41
CA PHE A 319 12.52 3.20 18.20
C PHE A 319 13.82 3.12 17.38
N LEU A 320 14.24 1.91 17.00
CA LEU A 320 15.48 1.66 16.25
C LEU A 320 15.24 1.59 14.73
N GLY A 321 15.10 2.75 14.07
CA GLY A 321 14.90 2.90 12.63
C GLY A 321 16.18 2.78 11.80
N GLY A 322 16.02 2.66 10.47
CA GLY A 322 17.11 2.36 9.51
C GLY A 322 16.88 1.02 8.82
N SER A 323 17.77 0.64 7.89
CA SER A 323 17.61 -0.64 7.17
C SER A 323 17.71 -1.84 8.11
N CYS A 324 16.96 -2.90 7.87
CA CYS A 324 17.09 -4.16 8.62
C CYS A 324 18.27 -4.99 8.11
N ASN A 325 18.49 -5.02 6.80
CA ASN A 325 19.60 -5.76 6.18
C ASN A 325 20.42 -4.83 5.28
N PRO A 326 21.74 -5.04 5.13
CA PRO A 326 22.60 -6.03 5.80
C PRO A 326 23.18 -5.52 7.14
N THR A 327 22.67 -4.42 7.68
CA THR A 327 23.28 -3.71 8.80
C THR A 327 23.21 -4.52 10.11
N THR A 328 24.25 -4.47 10.94
CA THR A 328 24.31 -5.23 12.21
C THR A 328 24.41 -4.35 13.45
N TRP A 329 24.44 -3.02 13.29
CA TRP A 329 24.63 -2.06 14.38
C TRP A 329 23.62 -2.20 15.52
N ARG A 330 22.40 -2.67 15.23
CA ARG A 330 21.39 -2.94 16.27
C ARG A 330 21.90 -4.00 17.26
N ARG A 331 22.29 -5.17 16.74
CA ARG A 331 22.78 -6.30 17.52
C ARG A 331 24.15 -6.03 18.13
N ASP A 332 25.05 -5.46 17.34
CA ASP A 332 26.47 -5.42 17.68
C ASP A 332 26.81 -4.22 18.59
N VAL A 333 26.03 -3.13 18.52
CA VAL A 333 26.35 -1.87 19.22
C VAL A 333 25.18 -1.34 20.06
N ALA A 334 24.02 -1.10 19.44
CA ALA A 334 22.94 -0.35 20.09
C ALA A 334 22.27 -1.15 21.22
N ILE A 335 21.76 -2.35 20.93
CA ILE A 335 21.01 -3.17 21.89
C ILE A 335 21.83 -3.47 23.15
N PRO A 336 23.08 -3.96 23.08
CA PRO A 336 23.88 -4.23 24.28
C PRO A 336 24.07 -3.00 25.18
N ARG A 337 24.21 -1.81 24.58
CA ARG A 337 24.38 -0.55 25.34
C ARG A 337 23.06 -0.06 25.92
N LEU A 338 21.95 -0.20 25.20
CA LEU A 338 20.61 0.15 25.68
C LEU A 338 20.20 -0.74 26.87
N ASP A 339 20.46 -2.04 26.76
CA ASP A 339 20.23 -3.00 27.86
C ASP A 339 21.07 -2.65 29.08
N ALA A 340 22.35 -2.31 28.90
CA ALA A 340 23.23 -1.89 29.99
C ALA A 340 22.77 -0.57 30.67
N ALA A 341 22.11 0.31 29.91
CA ALA A 341 21.55 1.57 30.42
C ALA A 341 20.12 1.42 31.00
N GLY A 342 19.50 0.25 30.86
CA GLY A 342 18.11 0.01 31.28
C GLY A 342 17.08 0.80 30.47
N ILE A 343 17.38 1.13 29.21
CA ILE A 343 16.52 1.90 28.30
C ILE A 343 15.65 0.94 27.48
N SER A 344 14.34 1.14 27.49
CA SER A 344 13.44 0.30 26.69
C SER A 344 13.47 0.68 25.21
N PHE A 345 13.47 -0.30 24.31
CA PHE A 345 13.56 -0.07 22.88
C PHE A 345 12.66 -0.98 22.08
N TYR A 346 12.30 -0.55 20.85
CA TYR A 346 11.71 -1.41 19.84
C TYR A 346 12.69 -1.65 18.70
N ASN A 347 12.97 -2.93 18.43
CA ASN A 347 13.79 -3.38 17.32
C ASN A 347 12.90 -3.93 16.19
N PRO A 348 12.80 -3.25 15.03
CA PRO A 348 12.02 -3.73 13.89
C PRO A 348 12.68 -4.91 13.15
N GLN A 349 13.95 -5.19 13.39
CA GLN A 349 14.68 -6.30 12.79
C GLN A 349 14.40 -7.58 13.57
N VAL A 350 13.49 -8.40 13.04
CA VAL A 350 13.07 -9.70 13.59
C VAL A 350 13.50 -10.84 12.67
N ASP A 351 13.85 -12.00 13.26
CA ASP A 351 14.24 -13.20 12.50
C ASP A 351 13.03 -13.86 11.79
N GLU A 352 11.85 -13.77 12.42
CA GLU A 352 10.57 -14.24 11.87
C GLU A 352 9.56 -13.10 11.89
N TRP A 353 9.12 -12.70 10.70
CA TRP A 353 8.12 -11.64 10.55
C TRP A 353 6.72 -12.22 10.58
N TYR A 354 5.84 -11.63 11.40
CA TYR A 354 4.42 -11.97 11.45
C TYR A 354 3.56 -10.72 11.49
N GLU A 355 2.30 -10.94 11.17
CA GLU A 355 1.27 -9.97 10.86
C GLU A 355 1.02 -8.89 11.92
N ASP A 356 0.99 -9.30 13.19
CA ASP A 356 0.75 -8.40 14.31
C ASP A 356 1.88 -7.38 14.51
N LEU A 357 3.09 -7.67 13.97
CA LEU A 357 4.24 -6.78 14.09
C LEU A 357 4.06 -5.45 13.36
N ILE A 358 3.21 -5.36 12.32
CA ILE A 358 2.97 -4.07 11.63
C ILE A 358 2.31 -3.07 12.59
N ALA A 359 1.26 -3.51 13.28
CA ALA A 359 0.52 -2.68 14.22
C ALA A 359 1.36 -2.35 15.46
N VAL A 360 2.21 -3.30 15.88
CA VAL A 360 3.16 -3.10 16.98
C VAL A 360 4.26 -2.12 16.57
N GLU A 361 4.86 -2.28 15.39
CA GLU A 361 5.89 -1.39 14.85
C GLU A 361 5.35 0.03 14.65
N SER A 362 4.18 0.17 14.02
CA SER A 362 3.52 1.47 13.84
C SER A 362 3.23 2.14 15.18
N ARG A 363 2.75 1.38 16.18
CA ARG A 363 2.54 1.89 17.53
C ARG A 363 3.85 2.27 18.21
N ALA A 364 4.90 1.48 18.06
CA ALA A 364 6.22 1.77 18.61
C ALA A 364 6.80 3.05 18.00
N LYS A 365 6.69 3.20 16.67
CA LYS A 365 7.01 4.44 15.95
C LYS A 365 6.24 5.63 16.49
N ASP A 366 4.95 5.49 16.76
CA ASP A 366 4.12 6.58 17.26
C ASP A 366 4.40 6.95 18.72
N THR A 367 4.65 5.95 19.56
CA THR A 367 4.74 6.11 21.02
C THR A 367 6.15 6.33 21.53
N ALA A 368 7.19 6.02 20.75
CA ALA A 368 8.57 6.20 21.16
C ALA A 368 8.91 7.66 21.49
N SER A 369 9.59 7.87 22.62
CA SER A 369 10.03 9.21 23.04
C SER A 369 11.11 9.77 22.11
N VAL A 370 12.00 8.90 21.63
CA VAL A 370 13.07 9.23 20.68
C VAL A 370 13.04 8.21 19.54
N VAL A 371 13.30 8.65 18.31
CA VAL A 371 13.54 7.74 17.18
C VAL A 371 15.00 7.84 16.76
N LEU A 372 15.70 6.70 16.76
CA LEU A 372 17.08 6.60 16.29
C LEU A 372 17.06 6.06 14.87
N PHE A 373 17.54 6.84 13.90
CA PHE A 373 17.72 6.38 12.52
C PHE A 373 19.21 6.26 12.20
N VAL A 374 19.62 5.07 11.75
CA VAL A 374 20.97 4.81 11.25
C VAL A 374 20.91 4.54 9.75
N ILE A 375 21.53 5.42 8.98
CA ILE A 375 21.69 5.36 7.53
C ILE A 375 23.19 5.22 7.25
N ASP A 376 23.73 4.02 7.49
CA ASP A 376 25.15 3.72 7.31
C ASP A 376 25.54 3.58 5.81
N ASN A 377 26.82 3.31 5.55
CA ASN A 377 27.33 3.08 4.20
C ASN A 377 26.81 1.79 3.53
N CYS A 378 26.04 0.97 4.24
CA CYS A 378 25.40 -0.24 3.73
C CYS A 378 23.88 -0.08 3.55
N THR A 379 23.31 1.05 3.94
CA THR A 379 21.88 1.31 3.90
C THR A 379 21.42 1.74 2.50
N ARG A 380 20.79 0.81 1.77
CA ARG A 380 20.16 1.10 0.47
C ARG A 380 18.66 1.44 0.55
N ALA A 381 18.05 1.23 1.71
CA ALA A 381 16.61 1.38 1.91
C ALA A 381 16.16 2.85 1.77
N ILE A 382 15.60 3.19 0.59
CA ILE A 382 15.09 4.53 0.28
C ILE A 382 13.97 4.94 1.24
N VAL A 383 13.08 4.01 1.57
CA VAL A 383 11.96 4.25 2.50
C VAL A 383 12.47 4.64 3.89
N SER A 384 13.56 4.03 4.38
CA SER A 384 14.12 4.41 5.69
C SER A 384 14.66 5.85 5.72
N MET A 385 15.23 6.33 4.61
CA MET A 385 15.65 7.73 4.49
C MET A 385 14.44 8.68 4.44
N ASN A 386 13.41 8.30 3.68
CA ASN A 386 12.14 9.03 3.63
C ASN A 386 11.46 9.10 5.01
N GLU A 387 11.41 7.99 5.74
CA GLU A 387 10.91 7.93 7.11
C GLU A 387 11.70 8.85 8.02
N ALA A 388 13.04 8.76 8.02
CA ALA A 388 13.89 9.64 8.83
C ALA A 388 13.56 11.12 8.57
N ALA A 389 13.44 11.52 7.30
CA ALA A 389 13.04 12.87 6.93
C ALA A 389 11.65 13.24 7.47
N GLU A 390 10.67 12.36 7.36
CA GLU A 390 9.31 12.61 7.86
C GLU A 390 9.28 12.83 9.37
N PHE A 391 9.97 11.97 10.14
CA PHE A 391 10.04 12.10 11.60
C PHE A 391 10.67 13.43 12.01
N MET A 392 11.75 13.86 11.34
CA MET A 392 12.35 15.18 11.58
C MET A 392 11.36 16.31 11.28
N CYS A 393 10.68 16.25 10.13
CA CYS A 393 9.75 17.30 9.70
C CYS A 393 8.48 17.37 10.56
N CYS A 394 8.06 16.25 11.15
CA CYS A 394 6.93 16.18 12.08
C CYS A 394 7.30 16.63 13.51
N GLY A 395 8.55 17.06 13.74
CA GLY A 395 9.02 17.57 15.03
C GLY A 395 9.23 16.49 16.09
N ARG A 396 9.47 15.25 15.68
CA ARG A 396 9.86 14.16 16.60
C ARG A 396 11.30 14.34 17.04
N THR A 397 11.66 13.85 18.22
CA THR A 397 13.05 13.83 18.67
C THR A 397 13.79 12.76 17.88
N VAL A 398 14.65 13.17 16.95
CA VAL A 398 15.39 12.26 16.06
C VAL A 398 16.86 12.27 16.41
N LEU A 399 17.42 11.09 16.69
CA LEU A 399 18.87 10.88 16.66
C LEU A 399 19.21 10.27 15.31
N LEU A 400 20.12 10.90 14.57
CA LEU A 400 20.42 10.51 13.20
C LEU A 400 21.91 10.19 13.06
N VAL A 401 22.23 9.01 12.56
CA VAL A 401 23.58 8.61 12.13
C VAL A 401 23.56 8.46 10.62
N VAL A 402 24.44 9.16 9.90
CA VAL A 402 24.50 9.10 8.42
C VAL A 402 25.93 8.94 7.94
N GLU A 403 26.21 7.87 7.20
CA GLU A 403 27.51 7.58 6.60
C GLU A 403 27.37 7.41 5.08
N ASP A 404 28.29 8.01 4.32
CA ASP A 404 28.24 7.95 2.86
C ASP A 404 28.74 6.62 2.31
N MET A 405 28.14 6.18 1.21
CA MET A 405 28.64 5.07 0.41
C MET A 405 29.92 5.50 -0.35
N PRO A 406 30.93 4.62 -0.49
CA PRO A 406 32.16 4.96 -1.19
C PRO A 406 31.90 5.15 -2.70
N LEU A 407 32.39 6.26 -3.27
CA LEU A 407 32.12 6.67 -4.67
C LEU A 407 32.96 5.92 -5.73
N HIS A 408 34.08 5.33 -5.33
CA HIS A 408 35.06 4.74 -6.25
C HIS A 408 35.35 3.25 -5.99
N GLU A 409 34.51 2.60 -5.18
CA GLU A 409 34.61 1.19 -4.85
C GLU A 409 33.38 0.43 -5.34
N GLN A 410 33.55 -0.86 -5.66
CA GLN A 410 32.41 -1.71 -5.96
C GLN A 410 31.64 -1.99 -4.66
N VAL A 411 30.53 -1.29 -4.47
CA VAL A 411 29.64 -1.50 -3.32
C VAL A 411 28.75 -2.71 -3.62
N LEU A 412 29.03 -3.82 -2.93
CA LEU A 412 28.24 -5.04 -3.00
C LEU A 412 27.27 -5.10 -1.81
N LEU A 413 25.97 -4.98 -2.08
CA LEU A 413 24.94 -5.17 -1.06
C LEU A 413 24.09 -6.39 -1.42
N GLU A 414 23.99 -7.33 -0.48
CA GLU A 414 23.19 -8.55 -0.61
C GLU A 414 23.44 -9.31 -1.93
N GLY A 415 24.70 -9.35 -2.38
CA GLY A 415 25.11 -10.03 -3.61
C GLY A 415 24.91 -9.24 -4.91
N THR A 416 24.46 -7.98 -4.84
CA THR A 416 24.29 -7.09 -6.00
C THR A 416 25.26 -5.91 -5.96
N CYS A 417 25.93 -5.65 -7.07
CA CYS A 417 26.82 -4.47 -7.20
C CYS A 417 25.98 -3.26 -7.57
N LEU A 418 26.08 -2.18 -6.80
CA LEU A 418 25.42 -0.93 -7.13
C LEU A 418 26.14 -0.23 -8.27
N SER A 419 25.37 0.49 -9.09
CA SER A 419 25.94 1.37 -10.11
C SER A 419 26.47 2.66 -9.46
N SER A 420 27.44 3.32 -10.10
CA SER A 420 27.96 4.62 -9.64
C SER A 420 26.87 5.69 -9.53
N LEU A 421 25.89 5.67 -10.43
CA LEU A 421 24.77 6.61 -10.40
C LEU A 421 23.79 6.32 -9.26
N GLU A 422 23.52 5.04 -8.96
CA GLU A 422 22.70 4.66 -7.80
C GLU A 422 23.38 5.06 -6.50
N ILE A 423 24.70 4.87 -6.39
CA ILE A 423 25.51 5.34 -5.26
C ILE A 423 25.41 6.87 -5.13
N ALA A 424 25.49 7.60 -6.25
CA ALA A 424 25.35 9.05 -6.25
C ALA A 424 23.97 9.50 -5.72
N ASP A 425 22.87 8.94 -6.22
CA ASP A 425 21.52 9.27 -5.73
C ASP A 425 21.35 8.97 -4.23
N LEU A 426 21.89 7.84 -3.78
CA LEU A 426 21.86 7.40 -2.38
C LEU A 426 22.69 8.33 -1.49
N ASN A 427 23.81 8.85 -1.97
CA ASN A 427 24.62 9.83 -1.25
C ASN A 427 24.01 11.24 -1.28
N ASP A 428 23.35 11.63 -2.37
CA ASP A 428 22.59 12.88 -2.44
C ASP A 428 21.45 12.87 -1.41
N ALA A 429 20.77 11.73 -1.23
CA ALA A 429 19.78 11.56 -0.18
C ALA A 429 20.37 11.71 1.22
N ARG A 430 21.55 11.14 1.49
CA ARG A 430 22.28 11.29 2.76
C ARG A 430 22.68 12.73 3.03
N ALA A 431 23.17 13.43 2.01
CA ALA A 431 23.48 14.85 2.09
C ALA A 431 22.22 15.68 2.44
N CYS A 432 21.07 15.33 1.84
CA CYS A 432 19.78 15.95 2.16
C CYS A 432 19.37 15.72 3.63
N LEU A 433 19.52 14.50 4.15
CA LEU A 433 19.25 14.20 5.56
C LEU A 433 20.15 14.99 6.52
N ARG A 434 21.44 15.13 6.21
CA ARG A 434 22.35 15.98 7.01
C ARG A 434 21.92 17.43 6.97
N HIS A 435 21.51 17.95 5.82
CA HIS A 435 20.98 19.31 5.71
C HIS A 435 19.73 19.50 6.58
N PHE A 436 18.77 18.57 6.53
CA PHE A 436 17.56 18.62 7.34
C PHE A 436 17.87 18.54 8.83
N SER A 437 18.88 17.77 9.24
CA SER A 437 19.29 17.71 10.65
C SER A 437 19.73 19.06 11.22
N MET A 438 20.19 19.99 10.37
CA MET A 438 20.55 21.36 10.75
C MET A 438 19.35 22.30 10.78
N GLU A 439 18.30 22.02 9.99
CA GLU A 439 17.10 22.83 9.87
C GLU A 439 16.09 22.56 10.99
N TYR A 440 16.00 21.30 11.46
CA TYR A 440 15.03 20.89 12.48
C TYR A 440 15.67 20.80 13.88
N PRO A 441 15.26 21.65 14.85
CA PRO A 441 15.93 21.77 16.15
C PRO A 441 15.77 20.56 17.08
N HIS A 442 14.87 19.63 16.76
CA HIS A 442 14.65 18.39 17.52
C HIS A 442 15.46 17.20 16.99
N THR A 443 16.34 17.45 16.01
CA THR A 443 17.24 16.44 15.45
C THR A 443 18.65 16.62 15.98
N THR A 444 19.32 15.52 16.33
CA THR A 444 20.76 15.51 16.64
C THR A 444 21.49 14.59 15.67
N LEU A 445 22.37 15.16 14.85
CA LEU A 445 23.28 14.39 14.01
C LEU A 445 24.42 13.82 14.86
N CYS A 446 24.56 12.51 14.86
CA CYS A 446 25.50 11.75 15.67
C CYS A 446 26.65 11.24 14.80
N SER A 447 27.88 11.25 15.33
CA SER A 447 29.07 10.78 14.62
C SER A 447 29.16 9.26 14.51
N SER A 448 28.51 8.52 15.40
CA SER A 448 28.44 7.07 15.39
C SER A 448 27.22 6.58 16.17
N VAL A 449 26.93 5.27 16.08
CA VAL A 449 25.84 4.63 16.84
C VAL A 449 26.12 4.67 18.34
N GLU A 450 27.37 4.52 18.76
CA GLU A 450 27.79 4.65 20.16
C GLU A 450 27.48 6.05 20.70
N ALA A 451 27.88 7.09 19.96
CA ALA A 451 27.61 8.47 20.33
C ALA A 451 26.10 8.75 20.43
N ALA A 452 25.31 8.17 19.52
CA ALA A 452 23.85 8.30 19.56
C ALA A 452 23.24 7.68 20.83
N VAL A 453 23.69 6.49 21.24
CA VAL A 453 23.21 5.83 22.47
C VAL A 453 23.64 6.59 23.73
N ASP A 454 24.85 7.15 23.74
CA ASP A 454 25.33 7.97 24.86
C ASP A 454 24.50 9.26 25.01
N ILE A 455 24.18 9.94 23.90
CA ILE A 455 23.30 11.12 23.88
C ILE A 455 21.88 10.75 24.32
N LEU A 456 21.34 9.62 23.84
CA LEU A 456 20.03 9.12 24.23
C LEU A 456 19.95 8.90 25.74
N SER A 457 20.96 8.27 26.32
CA SER A 457 21.04 7.99 27.76
C SER A 457 21.02 9.29 28.58
N ALA A 458 21.76 10.31 28.15
CA ALA A 458 21.74 11.64 28.77
C ALA A 458 20.38 12.35 28.61
N HIS A 459 19.74 12.21 27.46
CA HIS A 459 18.43 12.80 27.17
C HIS A 459 17.32 12.22 28.05
N LEU A 460 17.30 10.90 28.22
CA LEU A 460 16.30 10.23 29.06
C LEU A 460 16.57 10.47 30.56
N ALA A 461 17.83 10.50 30.98
CA ALA A 461 18.21 10.84 32.35
C ALA A 461 17.77 12.26 32.75
N SER A 462 17.84 13.23 31.83
CA SER A 462 17.38 14.61 32.05
C SER A 462 15.85 14.76 31.97
N SER A 463 15.17 13.98 31.12
CA SER A 463 13.71 13.98 30.94
C SER A 463 12.94 13.37 32.12
N SER A 464 13.56 12.46 32.89
CA SER A 464 12.99 11.86 34.10
C SER A 464 12.61 12.87 35.22
N ARG A 465 12.96 14.15 35.06
CA ARG A 465 12.63 15.25 36.00
C ARG A 465 11.38 16.06 35.59
N LEU A 466 10.72 15.76 34.47
CA LEU A 466 9.54 16.49 33.96
C LEU A 466 8.40 15.53 33.56
N ASP A 467 7.15 15.98 33.80
CA ASP A 467 5.86 15.24 33.81
C ASP A 467 5.62 14.23 32.65
N PRO A 468 5.22 12.95 32.91
CA PRO A 468 5.06 11.87 31.91
C PRO A 468 3.89 12.00 30.92
N ARG A 469 3.16 13.14 30.88
CA ARG A 469 1.91 13.27 30.11
C ARG A 469 2.04 13.87 28.71
N ARG A 470 3.21 13.81 28.08
CA ARG A 470 3.32 14.13 26.65
C ARG A 470 3.12 12.87 25.80
N SER A 471 1.88 12.37 25.76
CA SER A 471 1.48 11.47 24.68
C SER A 471 1.42 12.27 23.39
N PHE A 472 2.46 12.16 22.56
CA PHE A 472 2.40 12.64 21.18
C PHE A 472 1.62 11.63 20.37
N SER A 473 0.31 11.85 20.26
CA SER A 473 -0.41 11.39 19.07
C SER A 473 0.18 12.16 17.90
N LEU A 474 0.35 11.53 16.73
CA LEU A 474 0.29 12.19 15.42
C LEU A 474 -1.07 12.91 15.33
N ARG A 475 -1.26 13.96 16.13
CA ARG A 475 -2.38 14.86 16.01
C ARG A 475 -2.12 15.53 14.69
N SER A 476 -2.98 15.24 13.72
CA SER A 476 -3.26 16.10 12.58
C SER A 476 -3.01 17.54 13.01
N ALA A 477 -1.86 18.11 12.64
CA ALA A 477 -1.55 19.47 13.03
C ALA A 477 -2.71 20.29 12.48
N ARG A 478 -3.54 20.85 13.37
CA ARG A 478 -4.60 21.77 12.99
C ARG A 478 -3.91 23.01 12.44
N LEU A 479 -3.56 23.00 11.16
CA LEU A 479 -2.96 24.12 10.47
C LEU A 479 -3.74 24.34 9.17
N ARG A 480 -4.65 25.31 9.24
CA ARG A 480 -5.38 25.82 8.10
C ARG A 480 -4.42 26.60 7.20
N LYS A 481 -4.12 26.05 6.03
CA LYS A 481 -4.37 26.67 4.72
C LYS A 481 -4.44 25.55 3.69
N ARG A 482 -5.58 24.86 3.67
CA ARG A 482 -5.93 23.93 2.60
C ARG A 482 -5.71 24.64 1.26
N SER A 483 -5.19 23.94 0.24
CA SER A 483 -4.97 24.49 -1.12
C SER A 483 -6.24 25.16 -1.68
N SER A 484 -7.41 24.79 -1.14
CA SER A 484 -8.70 25.50 -1.22
C SER A 484 -8.67 26.99 -0.91
N VAL A 485 -8.20 27.33 0.28
CA VAL A 485 -8.18 28.68 0.82
C VAL A 485 -7.16 29.52 0.06
N VAL A 486 -6.01 28.94 -0.29
CA VAL A 486 -5.00 29.62 -1.12
C VAL A 486 -5.56 29.93 -2.50
N LEU A 487 -6.12 28.93 -3.19
CA LEU A 487 -6.69 29.13 -4.52
C LEU A 487 -7.92 30.06 -4.51
N SER A 488 -8.62 30.18 -3.37
CA SER A 488 -9.68 31.17 -3.20
C SER A 488 -9.19 32.61 -3.08
N ARG A 489 -7.92 32.79 -2.65
CA ARG A 489 -7.29 34.10 -2.47
C ARG A 489 -6.59 34.58 -3.73
N MET A 490 -6.09 33.67 -4.57
CA MET A 490 -5.55 33.91 -5.91
C MET A 490 -6.61 34.58 -6.81
N LYS A 491 -6.84 35.89 -6.61
CA LYS A 491 -7.70 36.72 -7.45
C LYS A 491 -6.93 37.07 -8.71
N LYS A 492 -7.64 37.22 -9.83
CA LYS A 492 -7.09 37.90 -11.02
C LYS A 492 -6.79 39.36 -10.67
N LYS A 493 -5.64 39.65 -10.06
CA LYS A 493 -5.04 40.97 -10.16
C LYS A 493 -4.38 41.03 -11.53
N THR A 494 -5.00 41.75 -12.47
CA THR A 494 -4.29 42.26 -13.64
C THR A 494 -3.19 43.18 -13.11
N PRO A 495 -1.89 42.88 -13.28
CA PRO A 495 -0.88 43.88 -13.03
C PRO A 495 -1.00 44.94 -14.14
N PRO A 496 -1.04 46.24 -13.84
CA PRO A 496 -0.76 47.25 -14.84
C PRO A 496 0.74 47.18 -15.10
N ASN A 497 1.11 46.41 -16.13
CA ASN A 497 2.33 46.44 -16.94
C ASN A 497 2.60 45.02 -17.44
N ALA A 498 1.89 44.69 -18.52
CA ALA A 498 2.33 43.65 -19.43
C ALA A 498 3.70 44.05 -19.99
N PHE A 499 4.78 43.42 -19.52
CA PHE A 499 6.02 43.40 -20.28
C PHE A 499 5.84 42.39 -21.42
N GLN A 500 5.48 42.91 -22.58
CA GLN A 500 5.55 42.19 -23.85
C GLN A 500 6.93 42.40 -24.50
N ARG A 501 7.41 41.31 -25.13
CA ARG A 501 8.50 41.12 -26.12
C ARG A 501 9.82 40.57 -25.56
N SER A 502 10.53 39.65 -26.24
CA SER A 502 10.41 39.08 -27.59
C SER A 502 10.96 37.65 -27.67
N SER A 503 10.60 36.96 -28.75
CA SER A 503 11.24 35.76 -29.29
C SER A 503 12.77 35.77 -29.21
N SER A 504 13.32 34.57 -28.94
CA SER A 504 14.73 34.14 -28.95
C SER A 504 15.36 34.03 -27.56
N SER A 505 15.79 32.80 -27.26
CA SER A 505 16.62 32.27 -26.17
C SER A 505 17.12 33.21 -25.07
N SER A 506 16.99 32.72 -23.82
CA SER A 506 17.73 33.12 -22.60
C SER A 506 17.42 34.51 -22.02
N SER A 507 16.67 34.56 -20.90
CA SER A 507 16.71 35.61 -19.85
C SER A 507 15.68 35.23 -18.76
N VAL A 508 16.10 34.75 -17.58
CA VAL A 508 16.54 35.54 -16.41
C VAL A 508 15.51 36.59 -16.00
N ILE A 509 14.83 36.35 -14.87
CA ILE A 509 14.17 37.40 -14.09
C ILE A 509 15.21 37.88 -13.08
N GLU A 510 15.87 38.99 -13.36
CA GLU A 510 16.66 39.71 -12.36
C GLU A 510 15.70 40.41 -11.39
N TYR A 511 15.82 40.08 -10.11
CA TYR A 511 15.20 40.82 -9.03
C TYR A 511 16.11 41.99 -8.68
N ASP A 512 15.83 43.17 -9.22
CA ASP A 512 16.62 44.37 -8.93
C ASP A 512 16.38 44.82 -7.48
N GLY A 513 17.49 45.03 -6.77
CA GLY A 513 17.52 45.42 -5.36
C GLY A 513 17.12 46.87 -5.19
N GLY A 514 15.82 47.15 -5.23
CA GLY A 514 15.24 48.48 -4.98
C GLY A 514 14.76 48.66 -3.54
N SER A 515 15.25 49.73 -2.91
CA SER A 515 15.03 50.16 -1.53
C SER A 515 13.59 50.15 -0.99
N SER A 516 13.42 49.62 0.24
CA SER A 516 12.62 50.16 1.34
C SER A 516 11.40 51.05 1.00
N SER A 517 10.21 50.46 0.96
CA SER A 517 9.03 50.80 1.79
C SER A 517 7.77 50.10 1.21
N ASP A 518 7.01 49.44 2.09
CA ASP A 518 5.70 48.81 1.85
C ASP A 518 5.60 47.66 0.83
N ILE A 519 6.06 46.45 1.22
CA ILE A 519 5.82 45.21 0.46
C ILE A 519 4.69 44.41 1.10
N ASP A 520 3.54 44.41 0.43
CA ASP A 520 2.35 43.59 0.70
C ASP A 520 2.72 42.10 0.89
N HIS A 521 2.44 41.53 2.07
CA HIS A 521 2.90 40.20 2.53
C HIS A 521 2.15 38.99 1.93
N THR A 522 1.59 39.08 0.73
CA THR A 522 0.95 37.93 0.07
C THR A 522 1.47 37.74 -1.33
N ILE A 523 2.57 37.00 -1.46
CA ILE A 523 2.97 36.45 -2.76
C ILE A 523 2.01 35.29 -3.10
N GLU A 524 0.97 35.59 -3.86
CA GLU A 524 -0.03 34.63 -4.34
C GLU A 524 0.46 33.89 -5.60
N LEU A 525 1.63 33.25 -5.56
CA LEU A 525 2.19 32.50 -6.71
C LEU A 525 2.15 30.98 -6.53
N VAL A 526 2.24 30.28 -7.66
CA VAL A 526 2.45 28.82 -7.75
C VAL A 526 3.94 28.51 -7.94
N TYR A 527 4.55 27.83 -6.98
CA TYR A 527 5.92 27.32 -7.12
C TYR A 527 5.91 25.97 -7.82
N LEU A 528 6.68 25.83 -8.92
CA LEU A 528 6.78 24.62 -9.72
C LEU A 528 7.95 23.75 -9.23
N GLY A 529 7.73 23.05 -8.12
CA GLY A 529 8.70 22.15 -7.49
C GLY A 529 8.82 20.80 -8.18
N GLY A 530 9.77 20.01 -7.73
CA GLY A 530 10.03 18.66 -8.21
C GLY A 530 11.51 18.42 -8.39
N ASN A 531 11.85 17.39 -9.16
CA ASN A 531 13.22 17.14 -9.56
C ASN A 531 13.85 18.34 -10.31
N VAL A 532 15.17 18.48 -10.21
CA VAL A 532 15.95 19.47 -10.95
C VAL A 532 16.16 19.04 -12.40
N THR A 533 16.30 17.73 -12.62
CA THR A 533 16.36 17.12 -13.95
C THR A 533 14.96 16.64 -14.39
N ASN A 534 14.75 16.40 -15.69
CA ASN A 534 13.45 15.98 -16.25
C ASN A 534 12.30 16.97 -15.99
N THR A 535 12.59 18.26 -16.17
CA THR A 535 11.68 19.38 -15.88
C THR A 535 10.85 19.84 -17.07
N ASN A 536 10.89 19.11 -18.19
CA ASN A 536 10.19 19.46 -19.44
C ASN A 536 8.69 19.75 -19.23
N TRP A 537 8.05 19.05 -18.31
CA TRP A 537 6.65 19.26 -17.94
C TRP A 537 6.35 20.71 -17.51
N ARG A 538 7.34 21.44 -16.95
CA ARG A 538 7.19 22.85 -16.61
C ARG A 538 6.91 23.66 -17.86
N ALA A 539 7.76 23.55 -18.88
CA ALA A 539 7.66 24.31 -20.12
C ALA A 539 6.52 23.82 -21.04
N THR A 540 6.24 22.51 -21.06
CA THR A 540 5.28 21.92 -22.00
C THR A 540 3.85 21.85 -21.47
N LEU A 541 3.67 21.70 -20.15
CA LEU A 541 2.35 21.47 -19.57
C LEU A 541 1.93 22.58 -18.59
N ALA A 542 2.76 22.87 -17.60
CA ALA A 542 2.36 23.74 -16.48
C ALA A 542 2.37 25.23 -16.85
N ILE A 543 3.50 25.75 -17.33
CA ILE A 543 3.70 27.17 -17.63
C ILE A 543 2.67 27.68 -18.65
N PRO A 544 2.45 27.03 -19.82
CA PRO A 544 1.49 27.53 -20.80
C PRO A 544 0.06 27.64 -20.24
N ARG A 545 -0.38 26.66 -19.44
CA ARG A 545 -1.71 26.64 -18.84
C ARG A 545 -1.88 27.70 -17.75
N LEU A 546 -0.86 27.87 -16.89
CA LEU A 546 -0.86 28.90 -15.85
C LEU A 546 -0.85 30.31 -16.44
N GLN A 547 -0.03 30.54 -17.48
CA GLN A 547 0.00 31.79 -18.24
C GLN A 547 -1.37 32.11 -18.87
N MET A 548 -1.98 31.12 -19.52
CA MET A 548 -3.31 31.28 -20.13
C MET A 548 -4.40 31.61 -19.09
N ALA A 549 -4.27 31.10 -17.87
CA ALA A 549 -5.17 31.39 -16.76
C ALA A 549 -4.88 32.73 -16.05
N GLY A 550 -3.75 33.38 -16.34
CA GLY A 550 -3.28 34.59 -15.66
C GLY A 550 -2.81 34.33 -14.23
N LEU A 551 -2.32 33.13 -13.92
CA LEU A 551 -1.82 32.77 -12.59
C LEU A 551 -0.30 33.00 -12.51
N PRO A 552 0.19 33.78 -11.53
CA PRO A 552 1.63 33.97 -11.37
C PRO A 552 2.28 32.67 -10.86
N TYR A 553 3.46 32.38 -11.40
CA TYR A 553 4.20 31.17 -11.07
C TYR A 553 5.69 31.48 -10.93
N TYR A 554 6.39 30.60 -10.22
CA TYR A 554 7.85 30.58 -10.15
C TYR A 554 8.35 29.20 -10.58
N SER A 555 9.23 29.17 -11.58
CA SER A 555 9.89 27.96 -12.05
C SER A 555 11.36 28.00 -11.61
N PRO A 556 11.82 27.11 -10.72
CA PRO A 556 13.20 27.10 -10.29
C PRO A 556 14.12 26.71 -11.45
N LEU A 557 15.31 27.31 -11.48
CA LEU A 557 16.32 27.09 -12.51
C LEU A 557 17.17 25.84 -12.26
N GLY A 558 17.12 25.30 -11.03
CA GLY A 558 17.80 24.04 -10.67
C GLY A 558 19.05 24.20 -9.81
N ASP A 559 19.55 25.43 -9.63
CA ASP A 559 20.86 25.67 -9.01
C ASP A 559 20.82 25.80 -7.47
N CYS A 560 19.83 25.20 -6.80
CA CYS A 560 19.62 25.32 -5.34
C CYS A 560 19.85 26.76 -4.83
N SER A 561 19.41 27.75 -5.61
CA SER A 561 19.76 29.13 -5.33
C SER A 561 19.07 29.59 -4.05
N LYS A 562 19.65 30.58 -3.34
CA LYS A 562 18.98 31.23 -2.21
C LYS A 562 17.59 31.75 -2.63
N MET A 563 17.44 32.14 -3.89
CA MET A 563 16.16 32.56 -4.47
C MET A 563 15.17 31.39 -4.56
N ASP A 564 15.58 30.20 -5.02
CA ASP A 564 14.69 29.04 -5.11
C ASP A 564 14.15 28.64 -3.74
N SER A 565 15.02 28.64 -2.72
CA SER A 565 14.62 28.36 -1.33
C SER A 565 13.66 29.42 -0.81
N LEU A 566 13.93 30.70 -1.06
CA LEU A 566 13.07 31.81 -0.68
C LEU A 566 11.70 31.74 -1.36
N MET A 567 11.68 31.51 -2.67
CA MET A 567 10.46 31.45 -3.48
C MET A 567 9.67 30.19 -3.17
N LYS A 568 10.34 29.07 -2.90
CA LYS A 568 9.72 27.87 -2.34
C LYS A 568 8.96 28.26 -1.09
N VAL A 569 9.56 28.93 -0.11
CA VAL A 569 8.89 29.35 1.16
C VAL A 569 7.78 30.39 0.96
N LYS A 570 8.00 31.40 0.10
CA LYS A 570 7.03 32.50 -0.10
C LYS A 570 5.81 32.10 -0.91
N ALA A 571 5.87 31.04 -1.70
CA ALA A 571 4.77 30.63 -2.56
C ALA A 571 3.47 30.37 -1.78
N GLY A 572 2.37 30.87 -2.33
CA GLY A 572 1.03 30.58 -1.82
C GLY A 572 0.66 29.11 -2.00
N LEU A 573 1.00 28.54 -3.16
CA LEU A 573 0.78 27.13 -3.52
C LEU A 573 2.08 26.51 -4.05
N VAL A 574 2.38 25.29 -3.63
CA VAL A 574 3.48 24.49 -4.17
C VAL A 574 2.90 23.36 -5.01
N LEU A 575 3.22 23.33 -6.31
CA LEU A 575 3.00 22.17 -7.17
C LEU A 575 4.29 21.36 -7.18
N MET A 576 4.30 20.23 -6.47
CA MET A 576 5.44 19.31 -6.41
C MET A 576 5.20 18.16 -7.39
N VAL A 577 6.14 17.90 -8.30
CA VAL A 577 6.00 16.85 -9.31
C VAL A 577 7.17 15.87 -9.21
N ILE A 578 6.85 14.58 -9.09
CA ILE A 578 7.77 13.45 -9.19
C ILE A 578 7.42 12.66 -10.48
N PRO A 579 7.99 13.04 -11.64
CA PRO A 579 7.70 12.39 -12.92
C PRO A 579 8.04 10.90 -12.93
N ASN A 580 7.50 10.14 -13.88
CA ASN A 580 7.78 8.70 -14.04
C ASN A 580 9.26 8.41 -14.39
N THR A 581 9.99 9.43 -14.84
CA THR A 581 11.43 9.42 -15.14
C THR A 581 12.31 9.89 -13.98
N CYS A 582 11.72 10.24 -12.83
CA CYS A 582 12.48 10.71 -11.68
C CYS A 582 13.10 9.55 -10.88
N ARG A 583 14.44 9.55 -10.81
CA ARG A 583 15.24 8.70 -9.92
C ARG A 583 15.73 9.40 -8.65
N SER A 584 15.64 10.73 -8.60
CA SER A 584 16.19 11.54 -7.50
C SER A 584 15.48 11.22 -6.18
N ILE A 585 16.21 10.56 -5.27
CA ILE A 585 15.75 10.29 -3.92
C ILE A 585 15.70 11.57 -3.09
N ALA A 586 16.65 12.48 -3.30
CA ALA A 586 16.64 13.80 -2.66
C ALA A 586 15.37 14.60 -2.99
N ALA A 587 14.85 14.51 -4.23
CA ALA A 587 13.57 15.13 -4.59
C ALA A 587 12.37 14.52 -3.84
N MET A 588 12.43 13.22 -3.52
CA MET A 588 11.42 12.55 -2.70
C MET A 588 11.48 13.03 -1.24
N ILE A 589 12.68 13.16 -0.69
CA ILE A 589 12.90 13.71 0.67
C ILE A 589 12.41 15.17 0.77
N ASP A 590 12.74 16.02 -0.21
CA ASP A 590 12.23 17.40 -0.29
C ASP A 590 10.70 17.45 -0.40
N THR A 591 10.10 16.48 -1.11
CA THR A 591 8.64 16.32 -1.16
C THR A 591 8.04 16.04 0.22
N ILE A 592 8.67 15.17 1.01
CA ILE A 592 8.22 14.84 2.37
C ILE A 592 8.25 16.08 3.27
N ALA A 593 9.33 16.87 3.22
CA ALA A 593 9.41 18.13 3.96
C ALA A 593 8.28 19.09 3.58
N LEU A 594 8.00 19.23 2.27
CA LEU A 594 6.90 20.06 1.80
C LEU A 594 5.53 19.56 2.28
N VAL A 595 5.28 18.25 2.22
CA VAL A 595 4.04 17.64 2.73
C VAL A 595 3.89 17.85 4.24
N CYS A 596 4.97 17.69 5.00
CA CYS A 596 4.97 17.86 6.45
C CYS A 596 4.91 19.33 6.92
N SER A 597 5.32 20.28 6.07
CA SER A 597 5.40 21.71 6.41
C SER A 597 4.05 22.38 6.70
N GLY A 598 2.92 21.69 6.48
CA GLY A 598 1.56 22.26 6.65
C GLY A 598 1.20 23.31 5.58
N ARG A 599 2.00 23.40 4.52
CA ARG A 599 1.77 24.34 3.41
C ARG A 599 0.75 23.80 2.42
N ALA A 600 0.22 24.69 1.60
CA ALA A 600 -0.64 24.28 0.49
C ALA A 600 0.22 23.61 -0.60
N VAL A 601 0.19 22.28 -0.61
CA VAL A 601 0.88 21.46 -1.60
C VAL A 601 -0.15 20.77 -2.48
N ILE A 602 0.15 20.66 -3.77
CA ILE A 602 -0.43 19.68 -4.69
C ILE A 602 0.72 18.81 -5.16
N LEU A 603 0.56 17.50 -5.01
CA LEU A 603 1.57 16.52 -5.34
C LEU A 603 1.18 15.76 -6.60
N VAL A 604 2.12 15.58 -7.51
CA VAL A 604 1.97 14.71 -8.68
C VAL A 604 3.00 13.60 -8.55
N ILE A 605 2.54 12.35 -8.50
CA ILE A 605 3.39 11.17 -8.51
C ILE A 605 2.97 10.37 -9.73
N GLU A 606 3.75 10.46 -10.80
CA GLU A 606 3.45 9.67 -11.99
C GLU A 606 3.92 8.22 -11.77
N PRO A 607 3.14 7.23 -12.22
CA PRO A 607 3.49 5.81 -12.08
C PRO A 607 4.76 5.51 -12.88
N MET A 608 5.73 4.87 -12.21
CA MET A 608 7.01 4.49 -12.82
C MET A 608 6.84 3.21 -13.64
N ILE A 609 7.41 3.18 -14.84
CA ILE A 609 7.39 2.00 -15.73
C ILE A 609 8.78 1.40 -15.76
N GLU A 610 8.88 0.09 -15.54
CA GLU A 610 10.16 -0.61 -15.53
C GLU A 610 10.83 -0.53 -16.90
N GLY A 611 12.13 -0.22 -16.91
CA GLY A 611 12.90 -0.06 -18.15
C GLY A 611 12.70 1.25 -18.91
N LEU A 612 11.77 2.13 -18.48
CA LEU A 612 11.54 3.42 -19.14
C LEU A 612 12.63 4.45 -18.81
N VAL A 613 13.17 4.40 -17.59
CA VAL A 613 14.21 5.34 -17.16
C VAL A 613 15.55 4.82 -17.65
N VAL A 614 16.07 5.45 -18.68
CA VAL A 614 17.42 5.19 -19.21
C VAL A 614 18.36 6.25 -18.66
N VAL A 615 19.46 5.79 -18.10
CA VAL A 615 20.45 6.64 -17.44
C VAL A 615 21.55 7.02 -18.43
N GLU A 616 22.44 7.95 -18.07
CA GLU A 616 23.41 8.53 -19.03
C GLU A 616 24.34 7.49 -19.69
N ASP A 617 24.57 6.34 -19.04
CA ASP A 617 25.36 5.23 -19.58
C ASP A 617 24.56 4.30 -20.52
N GLY A 618 23.29 4.59 -20.79
CA GLY A 618 22.38 3.78 -21.62
C GLY A 618 21.70 2.62 -20.89
N ARG A 619 21.97 2.40 -19.60
CA ARG A 619 21.33 1.37 -18.78
C ARG A 619 19.91 1.78 -18.40
N ALA A 620 18.99 0.82 -18.50
CA ALA A 620 17.62 1.01 -18.04
C ALA A 620 17.49 0.63 -16.55
N VAL A 621 16.78 1.46 -15.77
CA VAL A 621 16.45 1.16 -14.37
C VAL A 621 15.44 0.02 -14.32
N THR A 622 15.88 -1.11 -13.76
CA THR A 622 15.13 -2.38 -13.71
C THR A 622 15.40 -3.12 -12.40
N GLY A 623 14.66 -4.19 -12.13
CA GLY A 623 14.89 -5.10 -11.02
C GLY A 623 14.76 -4.42 -9.66
N ARG A 624 15.77 -4.59 -8.80
CA ARG A 624 15.71 -4.15 -7.41
C ARG A 624 15.70 -2.62 -7.26
N GLU A 625 16.49 -1.91 -8.06
CA GLU A 625 16.52 -0.43 -8.10
C GLU A 625 15.13 0.14 -8.44
N PHE A 626 14.49 -0.43 -9.46
CA PHE A 626 13.12 -0.07 -9.84
C PHE A 626 12.13 -0.30 -8.69
N LYS A 627 12.17 -1.49 -8.06
CA LYS A 627 11.28 -1.83 -6.94
C LYS A 627 11.45 -0.88 -5.75
N ASP A 628 12.67 -0.48 -5.42
CA ASP A 628 12.91 0.45 -4.32
C ASP A 628 12.34 1.86 -4.60
N LEU A 629 12.51 2.36 -5.83
CA LEU A 629 11.96 3.64 -6.26
C LEU A 629 10.42 3.61 -6.29
N VAL A 630 9.81 2.49 -6.71
CA VAL A 630 8.36 2.29 -6.66
C VAL A 630 7.86 2.28 -5.21
N ARG A 631 8.51 1.54 -4.31
CA ARG A 631 8.16 1.54 -2.88
C ARG A 631 8.30 2.93 -2.25
N ALA A 632 9.33 3.69 -2.61
CA ALA A 632 9.50 5.06 -2.15
C ALA A 632 8.37 6.00 -2.62
N ARG A 633 7.87 5.82 -3.86
CA ARG A 633 6.71 6.56 -4.38
C ARG A 633 5.41 6.19 -3.66
N MET A 634 5.20 4.90 -3.38
CA MET A 634 4.06 4.45 -2.58
C MET A 634 4.09 5.06 -1.17
N TYR A 635 5.28 5.14 -0.56
CA TYR A 635 5.44 5.82 0.72
C TYR A 635 5.06 7.31 0.64
N LEU A 636 5.49 8.02 -0.42
CA LEU A 636 5.07 9.41 -0.65
C LEU A 636 3.56 9.58 -0.78
N GLU A 637 2.87 8.67 -1.50
CA GLU A 637 1.41 8.68 -1.60
C GLU A 637 0.75 8.49 -0.23
N GLU A 638 1.27 7.56 0.57
CA GLU A 638 0.77 7.31 1.92
C GLU A 638 0.99 8.50 2.85
N THR A 639 2.19 9.09 2.85
CA THR A 639 2.48 10.32 3.61
C THR A 639 1.60 11.47 3.15
N ALA A 640 1.40 11.67 1.85
CA ALA A 640 0.47 12.68 1.34
C ALA A 640 -0.96 12.45 1.83
N SER A 641 -1.43 11.20 1.83
CA SER A 641 -2.75 10.81 2.33
C SER A 641 -2.90 11.12 3.83
N ARG A 642 -1.91 10.74 4.65
CA ARG A 642 -1.90 11.02 6.10
C ARG A 642 -1.92 12.52 6.43
N HIS A 643 -1.41 13.36 5.53
CA HIS A 643 -1.35 14.82 5.66
C HIS A 643 -2.45 15.56 4.89
N ASP A 644 -3.49 14.88 4.40
CA ASP A 644 -4.59 15.47 3.62
C ASP A 644 -4.12 16.25 2.36
N ILE A 645 -3.01 15.84 1.74
CA ILE A 645 -2.47 16.45 0.52
C ILE A 645 -3.08 15.80 -0.73
N CYS A 646 -3.48 16.61 -1.70
CA CYS A 646 -3.95 16.10 -2.98
C CYS A 646 -2.83 15.53 -3.82
N THR A 647 -2.98 14.27 -4.23
CA THR A 647 -2.15 13.58 -5.21
C THR A 647 -2.84 13.49 -6.57
N PHE A 648 -2.05 13.53 -7.64
CA PHE A 648 -2.45 13.29 -9.02
C PHE A 648 -1.43 12.36 -9.71
N GLU A 649 -1.89 11.59 -10.68
CA GLU A 649 -1.04 10.73 -11.52
C GLU A 649 -0.56 11.44 -12.80
N SER A 650 -1.04 12.65 -13.05
CA SER A 650 -0.77 13.45 -14.26
C SER A 650 -0.57 14.92 -13.92
N VAL A 651 0.50 15.50 -14.47
CA VAL A 651 0.78 16.95 -14.36
C VAL A 651 -0.35 17.77 -14.99
N ALA A 652 -0.91 17.31 -16.10
CA ALA A 652 -1.96 18.03 -16.81
C ALA A 652 -3.22 18.17 -15.92
N ASP A 653 -3.65 17.08 -15.30
CA ASP A 653 -4.84 17.06 -14.44
C ASP A 653 -4.65 17.92 -13.19
N ALA A 654 -3.46 17.89 -12.60
CA ALA A 654 -3.11 18.73 -11.46
C ALA A 654 -3.17 20.23 -11.81
N VAL A 655 -2.60 20.62 -12.96
CA VAL A 655 -2.61 22.02 -13.40
C VAL A 655 -4.01 22.47 -13.80
N ASP A 656 -4.78 21.63 -14.48
CA ASP A 656 -6.17 21.92 -14.86
C ASP A 656 -7.05 22.09 -13.61
N ALA A 657 -6.82 21.29 -12.56
CA ALA A 657 -7.48 21.45 -11.27
C ALA A 657 -7.13 22.79 -10.58
N ILE A 658 -5.87 23.21 -10.63
CA ILE A 658 -5.42 24.52 -10.13
C ILE A 658 -6.16 25.65 -10.87
N VAL A 659 -6.14 25.61 -12.20
CA VAL A 659 -6.76 26.63 -13.07
C VAL A 659 -8.27 26.71 -12.86
N ALA A 660 -8.96 25.56 -12.90
CA ALA A 660 -10.42 25.49 -12.74
C ALA A 660 -10.88 26.12 -11.42
N LYS A 661 -10.08 25.91 -10.37
CA LYS A 661 -10.40 26.38 -9.04
C LYS A 661 -10.14 27.86 -8.81
N ALA A 662 -9.03 28.38 -9.33
CA ALA A 662 -8.79 29.82 -9.34
C ALA A 662 -9.89 30.56 -10.15
N ALA A 663 -10.35 29.96 -11.26
CA ALA A 663 -11.46 30.49 -12.05
C ALA A 663 -12.81 30.43 -11.32
N ALA A 664 -13.05 29.43 -10.46
CA ALA A 664 -14.26 29.35 -9.64
C ALA A 664 -14.23 30.37 -8.48
N ALA A 665 -13.06 30.60 -7.89
CA ALA A 665 -12.87 31.61 -6.86
C ALA A 665 -13.10 33.04 -7.39
N SER A 666 -12.72 33.32 -8.63
CA SER A 666 -12.94 34.62 -9.27
C SER A 666 -14.42 34.94 -9.57
N ARG A 667 -15.32 33.95 -9.47
CA ARG A 667 -16.76 34.08 -9.73
C ARG A 667 -17.60 34.28 -8.46
N LYS A 668 -17.00 34.14 -7.28
CA LYS A 668 -17.60 34.42 -5.97
C LYS A 668 -17.07 35.76 -5.45
#